data_AF-A0A167BLQ3-F1
#
_entry.id   AF-A0A167BLQ3-F1
#
_cell.length_a   1.000
_cell.length_b   1.000
_cell.length_c   1.000
_cell.angle_alpha   90.00
_cell.angle_beta   90.00
_cell.angle_gamma   90.00
#
_symmetry.space_group_name_H-M   'P 1'
#
loop_
_entity.id
_entity.type
_entity.pdbx_description
1 polymer ?
#
loop_
_entity_poly.entity_id
_entity_poly.type
_entity_poly.pdbx_seq_one_letter_code
_entity_poly.pdbx_strand_id
1 'polypeptide(L)'
;MPPRKGSPKVKTGCRTCKARKVKCDETKPKCKRCTTSGRQCAGYEPTFERGLSWYRPQQLTAHDQREGRAFQFFSHMVGPVLSGPMDTYFWTHLVVQFSHFEPAVRHAVLAISSLYEDFHGGARVTRQKPGNDFALRHYGAAIQRIKSAEDEQLVLLVCILFICIEYLQGDVEAALRHCKHGIVILNRVGCSSWALEYLMPIFRRLSFASFYLGAKPPPDAAVPGLIGFEVPIPHKFESVAEAQSAIDDLTVHMIGYVSSGNNSPADRQDIERKLQQFRTKLSDFNANIPSSESSTKIAICHMMMKFEMARIQMNTINGTSETRFDEHTEGFRRIIVLARHASQLRKMFPDERPKACFTFESGFLSTLGFISSKCRDLQIRLESLALMVDIAAPKEGFVDIGTLFRVGRLGVELEHGISLDDGTIEKDPAAFAEFSFPPEEKRFFASAIDHELDVIKNEDGSVMYRRTVSLLRRDAEGKPLVLQRSLGYRGLSSTYLVFNMPSPYWALVAAVAPAIVNAATLADVCTTAHAQEALPAAGFISGITIDASSVEASVVSNASVSSDWYPTSTIEYCNVTFAYSHDGLSDDKVHVTYWMPAPENFQNRYVSTGGGGLAINSQSQYIPTGIIVGAVSGITDGGFGSFNTQWDAVFLEANGTVNWQSVYMFGYQAHNELATLGKEFTKKFYGVADSQKIYSYYQGCSEGGREGWSQAQRFADQFDGLAIGAPAFRYGQQQVNHLTANVMEQTRNYFPPSCELEKILNLTIAACDPLDGKTDGVVARSDLCKSTFDFNSTVGQSYVCEAKTGNSGPGGFDSLERRQMPTNPTPAQNGNVTAEAAALVAEYYDGLHDSEGKRVYLNYQPGSAFTDASTAFDEATQSWGLSISSLGGEWVARYLQLRDTSTLESLNNVTADTLRDWMLFGMNKYADSLQTTYPDLSGIQAAGGKILHVHGEQDDSIPAGSSVHYYESVRRVMFPGQGLNESSAALDEFYRLYLVPGGAHCGSNTNQPSGGWPQTTLQTVIEWVEKGSAPDTLNNTGVGIDTLCRWPLRPLWSNNGATFDCVYDQASIDSWMYTFDSFKVPVY
;
A
#
# COMPACT_ATOMS: atom_id res chain seq x y z
N MET A 1 -23.10 69.65 -0.11
CA MET A 1 -22.66 68.64 0.87
C MET A 1 -21.50 67.85 0.27
N PRO A 2 -20.36 67.70 0.95
CA PRO A 2 -19.27 66.87 0.44
C PRO A 2 -19.67 65.37 0.51
N PRO A 3 -19.20 64.54 -0.42
CA PRO A 3 -19.50 63.11 -0.43
C PRO A 3 -18.85 62.43 0.78
N ARG A 4 -19.63 61.66 1.55
CA ARG A 4 -19.16 60.92 2.73
C ARG A 4 -18.10 59.90 2.30
N LYS A 5 -16.89 60.00 2.88
CA LYS A 5 -15.82 58.98 2.80
C LYS A 5 -16.38 57.60 3.20
N GLY A 6 -16.37 56.66 2.27
CA GLY A 6 -16.68 55.26 2.54
C GLY A 6 -15.63 54.65 3.47
N SER A 7 -16.06 54.04 4.57
CA SER A 7 -15.18 53.28 5.46
C SER A 7 -14.91 51.89 4.87
N PRO A 8 -13.74 51.27 5.15
CA PRO A 8 -13.38 49.95 4.63
C PRO A 8 -14.43 48.89 5.01
N LYS A 9 -14.84 48.07 4.04
CA LYS A 9 -15.77 46.95 4.25
C LYS A 9 -15.08 45.84 5.03
N VAL A 10 -15.66 45.42 6.16
CA VAL A 10 -15.27 44.19 6.86
C VAL A 10 -15.84 42.98 6.11
N LYS A 11 -14.98 42.11 5.58
CA LYS A 11 -15.37 40.91 4.82
C LYS A 11 -16.11 39.88 5.66
N THR A 12 -15.95 39.92 6.98
CA THR A 12 -16.42 38.94 7.96
C THR A 12 -17.67 39.39 8.74
N GLY A 13 -18.30 40.51 8.37
CA GLY A 13 -19.51 41.02 9.04
C GLY A 13 -20.76 40.14 8.87
N CYS A 14 -21.73 40.27 9.79
CA CYS A 14 -22.97 39.50 9.74
C CYS A 14 -23.77 39.78 8.47
N ARG A 15 -24.55 38.78 8.01
CA ARG A 15 -25.34 38.86 6.77
C ARG A 15 -26.28 40.07 6.75
N THR A 16 -26.93 40.38 7.87
CA THR A 16 -27.80 41.56 8.01
C THR A 16 -27.05 42.88 7.83
N CYS A 17 -25.82 43.02 8.35
CA CYS A 17 -25.02 44.23 8.18
C CYS A 17 -24.45 44.34 6.75
N LYS A 18 -24.04 43.20 6.15
CA LYS A 18 -23.58 43.13 4.76
C LYS A 18 -24.67 43.57 3.78
N ALA A 19 -25.89 43.03 3.89
CA ALA A 19 -27.02 43.41 3.05
C ALA A 19 -27.34 44.90 3.14
N ARG A 20 -27.20 45.48 4.34
CA ARG A 20 -27.41 46.91 4.59
C ARG A 20 -26.23 47.80 4.20
N LYS A 21 -25.11 47.23 3.73
CA LYS A 21 -23.86 47.93 3.39
C LYS A 21 -23.34 48.81 4.55
N VAL A 22 -23.48 48.34 5.79
CA VAL A 22 -22.97 49.01 7.01
C VAL A 22 -21.87 48.19 7.68
N LYS A 23 -20.88 48.86 8.29
CA LYS A 23 -19.81 48.19 9.04
C LYS A 23 -20.38 47.39 10.21
N CYS A 24 -20.08 46.10 10.26
CA CYS A 24 -20.43 45.21 11.37
C CYS A 24 -19.35 45.29 12.46
N ASP A 25 -19.74 45.14 13.72
CA ASP A 25 -18.82 45.06 14.86
C ASP A 25 -18.41 43.62 15.22
N GLU A 26 -18.92 42.63 14.48
CA GLU A 26 -18.48 41.23 14.47
C GLU A 26 -18.62 40.46 15.79
N THR A 27 -19.29 41.04 16.79
CA THR A 27 -19.64 40.32 18.02
C THR A 27 -20.57 39.14 17.75
N LYS A 28 -20.16 37.94 18.19
CA LYS A 28 -20.95 36.69 18.11
C LYS A 28 -21.72 36.48 19.42
N PRO A 29 -22.93 35.89 19.40
CA PRO A 29 -23.65 35.33 18.24
C PRO A 29 -24.43 36.38 17.42
N LYS A 30 -24.66 37.59 17.94
CA LYS A 30 -25.38 38.68 17.27
C LYS A 30 -24.61 40.00 17.41
N CYS A 31 -24.40 40.71 16.30
CA CYS A 31 -23.64 41.96 16.34
C CYS A 31 -24.39 43.07 17.10
N LYS A 32 -23.66 43.95 17.81
CA LYS A 32 -24.26 45.06 18.58
C LYS A 32 -25.07 46.00 17.70
N ARG A 33 -24.70 46.16 16.43
CA ARG A 33 -25.48 47.00 15.51
C ARG A 33 -26.84 46.40 15.13
N CYS A 34 -26.96 45.09 15.07
CA CYS A 34 -28.26 44.44 14.85
C CYS A 34 -29.12 44.56 16.11
N THR A 35 -28.55 44.30 17.28
CA THR A 35 -29.30 44.36 18.55
C THR A 35 -29.74 45.78 18.91
N THR A 36 -28.85 46.77 18.83
CA THR A 36 -29.22 48.17 19.16
C THR A 36 -30.17 48.80 18.15
N SER A 37 -30.20 48.31 16.90
CA SER A 37 -31.17 48.77 15.90
C SER A 37 -32.47 47.95 15.84
N GLY A 38 -32.69 47.07 16.83
CA GLY A 38 -33.90 46.27 16.99
C GLY A 38 -34.13 45.21 15.90
N ARG A 39 -33.08 44.83 15.16
CA ARG A 39 -33.19 43.93 13.99
C ARG A 39 -32.63 42.55 14.29
N GLN A 40 -33.26 41.54 13.72
CA GLN A 40 -32.77 40.17 13.78
C GLN A 40 -31.42 40.06 13.04
N CYS A 41 -30.40 39.59 13.76
CA CYS A 41 -29.09 39.28 13.18
C CYS A 41 -29.17 37.91 12.54
N ALA A 42 -29.11 37.85 11.20
CA ALA A 42 -29.19 36.62 10.40
C ALA A 42 -27.89 35.78 10.47
N GLY A 43 -27.12 35.94 11.55
CA GLY A 43 -25.82 35.31 11.74
C GLY A 43 -24.72 35.82 10.82
N TYR A 44 -23.57 35.20 10.96
CA TYR A 44 -22.42 35.37 10.10
C TYR A 44 -22.51 34.32 8.98
N GLU A 45 -21.90 34.55 7.82
CA GLU A 45 -21.62 33.40 6.96
C GLU A 45 -20.85 32.38 7.79
N PRO A 46 -21.16 31.08 7.66
CA PRO A 46 -20.26 30.08 8.19
C PRO A 46 -18.92 30.42 7.55
N THR A 47 -17.98 30.89 8.37
CA THR A 47 -16.59 30.65 8.07
C THR A 47 -16.60 29.14 7.90
N PHE A 48 -16.44 28.67 6.67
CA PHE A 48 -15.65 27.47 6.49
C PHE A 48 -14.43 27.76 7.35
N GLU A 49 -14.42 27.21 8.56
CA GLU A 49 -13.17 26.80 9.13
C GLU A 49 -12.56 26.06 7.94
N ARG A 50 -11.51 26.63 7.37
CA ARG A 50 -10.46 25.79 6.84
C ARG A 50 -9.97 25.02 8.07
N GLY A 51 -10.79 24.11 8.59
CA GLY A 51 -10.29 22.87 9.13
C GLY A 51 -9.40 22.41 8.00
N LEU A 52 -8.12 22.34 8.32
CA LEU A 52 -7.15 21.67 7.48
C LEU A 52 -7.90 20.49 6.87
N SER A 53 -8.12 20.52 5.55
CA SER A 53 -8.31 19.28 4.84
C SER A 53 -7.13 18.43 5.32
N TRP A 54 -7.43 17.28 5.92
CA TRP A 54 -6.42 16.30 6.28
C TRP A 54 -5.90 15.77 4.94
N TYR A 55 -5.08 16.59 4.31
CA TYR A 55 -4.23 16.25 3.20
C TYR A 55 -3.28 15.24 3.79
N ARG A 56 -3.61 13.96 3.58
CA ARG A 56 -2.61 12.92 3.44
C ARG A 56 -2.05 13.08 2.04
N PRO A 57 -0.91 13.74 1.82
CA PRO A 57 -0.17 13.41 0.64
C PRO A 57 0.34 11.98 0.84
N GLN A 58 -0.24 11.01 0.13
CA GLN A 58 0.23 9.63 0.15
C GLN A 58 1.33 9.35 -0.88
N GLN A 59 1.78 10.35 -1.66
CA GLN A 59 2.90 10.16 -2.62
C GLN A 59 3.83 11.36 -2.70
N LEU A 60 5.01 11.23 -2.09
CA LEU A 60 6.19 12.03 -2.41
C LEU A 60 6.64 11.67 -3.82
N THR A 61 6.79 12.65 -4.73
CA THR A 61 7.41 12.43 -6.04
C THR A 61 8.81 11.87 -5.82
N ALA A 62 9.08 10.61 -6.15
CA ALA A 62 10.41 10.01 -6.01
C ALA A 62 11.26 10.30 -7.25
N HIS A 63 12.56 10.59 -7.08
CA HIS A 63 13.46 10.76 -8.23
C HIS A 63 13.97 9.42 -8.74
N ASP A 64 14.04 8.40 -7.88
CA ASP A 64 14.49 7.05 -8.21
C ASP A 64 13.80 5.98 -7.35
N GLN A 65 13.98 4.72 -7.72
CA GLN A 65 13.39 3.55 -7.06
C GLN A 65 13.82 3.41 -5.58
N ARG A 66 15.08 3.72 -5.25
CA ARG A 66 15.57 3.63 -3.85
C ARG A 66 14.90 4.70 -2.99
N GLU A 67 14.74 5.89 -3.53
CA GLU A 67 14.05 6.99 -2.88
C GLU A 67 12.56 6.67 -2.68
N GLY A 68 11.90 6.14 -3.72
CA GLY A 68 10.49 5.71 -3.66
C GLY A 68 10.25 4.64 -2.60
N ARG A 69 11.07 3.59 -2.58
CA ARG A 69 11.02 2.53 -1.58
C ARG A 69 11.28 3.07 -0.16
N ALA A 70 12.26 3.96 0.00
CA ALA A 70 12.55 4.56 1.30
C ALA A 70 11.39 5.44 1.80
N PHE A 71 10.72 6.22 0.94
CA PHE A 71 9.53 6.96 1.35
C PHE A 71 8.34 6.05 1.64
N GLN A 72 8.13 5.02 0.85
CA GLN A 72 7.07 4.04 1.11
C GLN A 72 7.30 3.35 2.46
N PHE A 73 8.51 2.88 2.72
CA PHE A 73 8.89 2.27 4.00
C PHE A 73 8.73 3.28 5.15
N PHE A 74 9.07 4.55 4.92
CA PHE A 74 8.86 5.58 5.93
C PHE A 74 7.37 5.76 6.25
N SER A 75 6.51 5.90 5.24
CA SER A 75 5.08 6.16 5.44
C SER A 75 4.32 4.98 6.06
N HIS A 76 4.68 3.74 5.71
CA HIS A 76 3.97 2.55 6.17
C HIS A 76 4.54 1.95 7.46
N MET A 77 5.85 2.12 7.70
CA MET A 77 6.53 1.51 8.83
C MET A 77 7.08 2.55 9.79
N VAL A 78 8.01 3.39 9.33
CA VAL A 78 8.79 4.25 10.23
C VAL A 78 7.92 5.32 10.89
N GLY A 79 7.17 6.10 10.12
CA GLY A 79 6.30 7.17 10.61
C GLY A 79 5.31 6.68 11.66
N PRO A 80 4.46 5.67 11.35
CA PRO A 80 3.51 5.10 12.31
C PRO A 80 4.15 4.58 13.59
N VAL A 81 5.34 3.96 13.50
CA VAL A 81 6.05 3.42 14.66
C VAL A 81 6.70 4.53 15.50
N LEU A 82 7.36 5.51 14.87
CA LEU A 82 8.00 6.62 15.59
C LEU A 82 6.98 7.53 16.28
N SER A 83 5.77 7.63 15.73
CA SER A 83 4.65 8.34 16.34
C SER A 83 4.29 7.85 17.73
N GLY A 84 4.39 6.54 18.00
CA GLY A 84 3.93 5.95 19.24
C GLY A 84 2.50 6.38 19.61
N PRO A 85 2.03 6.17 20.85
CA PRO A 85 0.68 6.61 21.26
C PRO A 85 0.55 8.13 21.44
N MET A 86 1.62 8.92 21.22
CA MET A 86 1.69 10.31 21.67
C MET A 86 1.73 11.34 20.53
N ASP A 87 2.46 11.08 19.44
CA ASP A 87 2.66 12.05 18.35
C ASP A 87 2.32 11.47 16.97
N THR A 88 1.09 10.96 16.83
CA THR A 88 0.61 10.44 15.55
C THR A 88 0.78 11.47 14.44
N TYR A 89 0.45 12.74 14.69
CA TYR A 89 0.45 13.78 13.67
C TYR A 89 1.85 14.21 13.19
N PHE A 90 2.85 14.31 14.08
CA PHE A 90 4.17 14.83 13.72
C PHE A 90 4.87 13.98 12.65
N TRP A 91 5.04 12.68 12.91
CA TRP A 91 5.78 11.80 12.00
C TRP A 91 4.99 11.41 10.75
N THR A 92 3.67 11.18 10.88
CA THR A 92 2.85 10.69 9.76
C THR A 92 2.30 11.80 8.87
N HIS A 93 2.18 13.04 9.36
CA HIS A 93 1.65 14.17 8.58
C HIS A 93 2.67 15.27 8.41
N LEU A 94 3.18 15.89 9.48
CA LEU A 94 4.06 17.05 9.34
C LEU A 94 5.37 16.71 8.64
N VAL A 95 6.10 15.70 9.11
CA VAL A 95 7.38 15.30 8.50
C VAL A 95 7.18 14.88 7.04
N VAL A 96 6.11 14.13 6.75
CA VAL A 96 5.77 13.72 5.38
C VAL A 96 5.47 14.94 4.51
N GLN A 97 4.59 15.85 4.95
CA GLN A 97 4.25 17.08 4.23
C GLN A 97 5.48 17.93 3.94
N PHE A 98 6.33 18.19 4.93
CA PHE A 98 7.55 18.97 4.74
C PHE A 98 8.53 18.27 3.80
N SER A 99 8.58 16.94 3.76
CA SER A 99 9.43 16.22 2.80
C SER A 99 9.03 16.39 1.33
N HIS A 100 7.83 16.91 1.03
CA HIS A 100 7.44 17.25 -0.35
C HIS A 100 8.14 18.48 -0.89
N PHE A 101 8.33 19.51 -0.05
CA PHE A 101 8.74 20.83 -0.51
C PHE A 101 10.04 21.32 0.14
N GLU A 102 10.48 20.75 1.26
CA GLU A 102 11.74 21.08 1.92
C GLU A 102 12.84 20.03 1.66
N PRO A 103 13.87 20.34 0.85
CA PRO A 103 14.93 19.39 0.50
C PRO A 103 15.71 18.84 1.70
N ALA A 104 15.91 19.64 2.75
CA ALA A 104 16.61 19.20 3.96
C ALA A 104 15.82 18.11 4.69
N VAL A 105 14.50 18.32 4.83
CA VAL A 105 13.59 17.34 5.46
C VAL A 105 13.48 16.09 4.61
N ARG A 106 13.33 16.25 3.29
CA ARG A 106 13.30 15.14 2.33
C ARG A 106 14.49 14.20 2.48
N HIS A 107 15.70 14.75 2.46
CA HIS A 107 16.93 13.97 2.63
C HIS A 107 17.04 13.35 4.02
N ALA A 108 16.63 14.05 5.09
CA ALA A 108 16.65 13.49 6.43
C ALA A 108 15.68 12.29 6.56
N VAL A 109 14.48 12.36 5.98
CA VAL A 109 13.50 11.26 5.97
C VAL A 109 14.06 10.02 5.28
N LEU A 110 14.75 10.17 4.15
CA LEU A 110 15.40 9.06 3.44
C LEU A 110 16.51 8.40 4.26
N ALA A 111 17.32 9.21 4.95
CA ALA A 111 18.35 8.72 5.84
C ALA A 111 17.75 7.94 7.02
N ILE A 112 16.71 8.50 7.67
CA ILE A 112 16.00 7.83 8.77
C ILE A 112 15.42 6.50 8.28
N SER A 113 14.74 6.51 7.13
CA SER A 113 14.09 5.32 6.57
C SER A 113 15.09 4.18 6.33
N SER A 114 16.19 4.48 5.63
CA SER A 114 17.25 3.50 5.34
C SER A 114 17.94 2.98 6.61
N LEU A 115 18.22 3.84 7.58
CA LEU A 115 18.84 3.44 8.85
C LEU A 115 17.89 2.59 9.70
N TYR A 116 16.59 2.92 9.71
CA TYR A 116 15.58 2.15 10.41
C TYR A 116 15.44 0.76 9.80
N GLU A 117 15.45 0.68 8.48
CA GLU A 117 15.34 -0.59 7.76
C GLU A 117 16.52 -1.52 8.04
N ASP A 118 17.75 -1.00 8.04
CA ASP A 118 18.93 -1.75 8.49
C ASP A 118 18.73 -2.30 9.91
N PHE A 119 18.22 -1.47 10.82
CA PHE A 119 17.96 -1.86 12.21
C PHE A 119 16.87 -2.94 12.32
N HIS A 120 15.81 -2.82 11.51
CA HIS A 120 14.73 -3.79 11.40
C HIS A 120 15.23 -5.14 10.87
N GLY A 121 16.13 -5.13 9.89
CA GLY A 121 16.85 -6.31 9.38
C GLY A 121 17.89 -6.90 10.33
N GLY A 122 18.00 -6.39 11.56
CA GLY A 122 18.87 -6.94 12.60
C GLY A 122 20.24 -6.27 12.73
N ALA A 123 20.55 -5.21 11.97
CA ALA A 123 21.75 -4.43 12.19
C ALA A 123 21.69 -3.74 13.56
N ARG A 124 22.77 -3.84 14.35
CA ARG A 124 22.82 -3.27 15.71
C ARG A 124 23.75 -2.07 15.82
N VAL A 125 24.53 -1.76 14.78
CA VAL A 125 25.42 -0.59 14.66
C VAL A 125 25.43 -0.14 13.20
N THR A 126 24.79 0.98 12.86
CA THR A 126 24.79 1.47 11.47
C THR A 126 26.05 2.27 11.12
N ARG A 127 26.72 2.90 12.10
CA ARG A 127 28.01 3.60 11.87
C ARG A 127 29.16 2.69 11.43
N GLN A 128 29.06 1.39 11.69
CA GLN A 128 30.14 0.43 11.42
C GLN A 128 29.72 -0.73 10.51
N LYS A 129 28.51 -0.72 9.94
CA LYS A 129 28.23 -1.53 8.75
C LYS A 129 28.85 -0.79 7.57
N PRO A 130 29.97 -1.25 6.99
CA PRO A 130 30.54 -0.60 5.81
C PRO A 130 29.48 -0.68 4.71
N GLY A 131 29.07 0.46 4.13
CA GLY A 131 28.30 0.48 2.89
C GLY A 131 26.81 0.83 2.93
N ASN A 132 26.25 1.43 4.00
CA ASN A 132 24.97 2.17 3.82
C ASN A 132 25.22 3.58 3.25
N ASP A 133 25.82 3.59 2.05
CA ASP A 133 26.18 4.82 1.32
C ASP A 133 24.94 5.65 0.99
N PHE A 134 23.76 5.04 0.97
CA PHE A 134 22.51 5.74 0.72
C PHE A 134 22.13 6.64 1.90
N ALA A 135 22.08 6.09 3.12
CA ALA A 135 21.76 6.86 4.32
C ALA A 135 22.78 7.98 4.57
N LEU A 136 24.08 7.68 4.43
CA LEU A 136 25.15 8.65 4.67
C LEU A 136 25.15 9.79 3.63
N ARG A 137 24.93 9.48 2.34
CA ARG A 137 24.82 10.52 1.30
C ARG A 137 23.65 11.46 1.57
N HIS A 138 22.48 10.91 1.90
CA HIS A 138 21.30 11.73 2.18
C HIS A 138 21.44 12.51 3.50
N TYR A 139 22.03 11.92 4.53
CA TYR A 139 22.31 12.67 5.76
C TYR A 139 23.28 13.83 5.52
N GLY A 140 24.37 13.58 4.78
CA GLY A 140 25.31 14.61 4.35
C GLY A 140 24.64 15.71 3.52
N ALA A 141 23.76 15.33 2.59
CA ALA A 141 22.99 16.28 1.77
C ALA A 141 22.05 17.14 2.63
N ALA A 142 21.35 16.55 3.60
CA ALA A 142 20.49 17.29 4.53
C ALA A 142 21.28 18.33 5.33
N ILE A 143 22.47 17.96 5.83
CA ILE A 143 23.38 18.88 6.54
C ILE A 143 23.81 20.04 5.63
N GLN A 144 24.14 19.78 4.36
CA GLN A 144 24.52 20.86 3.45
C GLN A 144 23.36 21.82 3.16
N ARG A 145 22.12 21.30 3.05
CA ARG A 145 20.93 22.13 2.82
C ARG A 145 20.59 23.02 4.01
N ILE A 146 20.81 22.56 5.25
CA ILE A 146 20.48 23.35 6.44
C ILE A 146 21.52 24.42 6.77
N LYS A 147 22.78 24.28 6.33
CA LYS A 147 23.83 25.30 6.55
C LYS A 147 23.49 26.68 6.00
N SER A 148 22.65 26.75 4.98
CA SER A 148 22.18 27.99 4.35
C SER A 148 20.77 28.39 4.76
N ALA A 149 20.14 27.70 5.73
CA ALA A 149 18.78 27.99 6.12
C ALA A 149 18.71 29.18 7.09
N GLU A 150 17.85 30.15 6.77
CA GLU A 150 17.58 31.30 7.63
C GLU A 150 16.30 31.11 8.49
N ASP A 151 15.45 30.13 8.15
CA ASP A 151 14.22 29.84 8.89
C ASP A 151 14.51 28.99 10.14
N GLU A 152 14.43 29.61 11.31
CA GLU A 152 14.63 28.96 12.60
C GLU A 152 13.63 27.81 12.85
N GLN A 153 12.42 27.85 12.28
CA GLN A 153 11.42 26.77 12.44
C GLN A 153 11.82 25.51 11.65
N LEU A 154 12.32 25.70 10.43
CA LEU A 154 12.88 24.61 9.63
C LEU A 154 14.10 24.00 10.32
N VAL A 155 14.97 24.82 10.91
CA VAL A 155 16.13 24.35 11.69
C VAL A 155 15.68 23.51 12.89
N LEU A 156 14.65 23.94 13.63
CA LEU A 156 14.10 23.16 14.74
C LEU A 156 13.55 21.79 14.30
N LEU A 157 12.79 21.76 13.20
CA LEU A 157 12.27 20.51 12.62
C LEU A 157 13.41 19.56 12.22
N VAL A 158 14.41 20.08 11.50
CA VAL A 158 15.55 19.27 11.05
C VAL A 158 16.42 18.81 12.23
N CYS A 159 16.55 19.60 13.30
CA CYS A 159 17.21 19.15 14.53
C CYS A 159 16.55 17.88 15.11
N ILE A 160 15.22 17.79 15.15
CA ILE A 160 14.51 16.58 15.61
C ILE A 160 14.84 15.38 14.71
N LEU A 161 14.83 15.58 13.39
CA LEU A 161 15.17 14.52 12.43
C LEU A 161 16.63 14.07 12.57
N PHE A 162 17.55 14.99 12.81
CA PHE A 162 18.97 14.66 13.03
C PHE A 162 19.19 13.91 14.35
N ILE A 163 18.46 14.25 15.42
CA ILE A 163 18.49 13.46 16.66
C ILE A 163 18.06 12.01 16.38
N CYS A 164 17.05 11.81 15.53
CA CYS A 164 16.58 10.46 15.15
C CYS A 164 17.65 9.68 14.37
N ILE A 165 18.29 10.33 13.39
CA ILE A 165 19.41 9.77 12.63
C ILE A 165 20.55 9.38 13.58
N GLU A 166 20.94 10.26 14.50
CA GLU A 166 22.06 10.01 15.41
C GLU A 166 21.73 8.92 16.44
N TYR A 167 20.49 8.81 16.92
CA TYR A 167 20.03 7.68 17.73
C TYR A 167 20.13 6.34 16.98
N LEU A 168 19.70 6.30 15.72
CA LEU A 168 19.84 5.11 14.87
C LEU A 168 21.30 4.77 14.55
N GLN A 169 22.17 5.77 14.51
CA GLN A 169 23.62 5.61 14.38
C GLN A 169 24.35 5.25 15.68
N GLY A 170 23.71 5.47 16.83
CA GLY A 170 24.29 5.26 18.15
C GLY A 170 25.22 6.39 18.62
N ASP A 171 25.21 7.56 17.97
CA ASP A 171 25.98 8.73 18.44
C ASP A 171 25.14 9.58 19.40
N VAL A 172 25.24 9.25 20.67
CA VAL A 172 24.52 9.94 21.74
C VAL A 172 25.00 11.38 21.88
N GLU A 173 26.28 11.66 21.68
CA GLU A 173 26.82 13.01 21.86
C GLU A 173 26.33 13.96 20.78
N ALA A 174 26.33 13.52 19.51
CA ALA A 174 25.80 14.30 18.41
C ALA A 174 24.29 14.56 18.59
N ALA A 175 23.52 13.55 19.00
CA ALA A 175 22.12 13.70 19.32
C ALA A 175 21.89 14.76 20.43
N LEU A 176 22.66 14.72 21.52
CA LEU A 176 22.58 15.70 22.60
C LEU A 176 22.98 17.10 22.15
N ARG A 177 23.99 17.23 21.28
CA ARG A 177 24.36 18.52 20.67
C ARG A 177 23.20 19.07 19.82
N HIS A 178 22.55 18.26 18.98
CA HIS A 178 21.37 18.70 18.22
C HIS A 178 20.21 19.12 19.13
N CYS A 179 19.96 18.37 20.21
CA CYS A 179 18.95 18.72 21.21
C CYS A 179 19.28 20.07 21.87
N LYS A 180 20.52 20.27 22.32
CA LYS A 180 21.01 21.54 22.89
C LYS A 180 20.80 22.71 21.95
N HIS A 181 21.22 22.59 20.68
CA HIS A 181 21.05 23.66 19.70
C HIS A 181 19.58 24.02 19.48
N GLY A 182 18.71 23.01 19.37
CA GLY A 182 17.26 23.24 19.23
C GLY A 182 16.66 23.98 20.44
N ILE A 183 17.02 23.60 21.66
CA ILE A 183 16.52 24.29 22.86
C ILE A 183 17.08 25.72 22.98
N VAL A 184 18.34 25.95 22.59
CA VAL A 184 18.90 27.31 22.53
C VAL A 184 18.12 28.20 21.57
N ILE A 185 17.67 27.67 20.43
CA ILE A 185 16.80 28.39 19.49
C ILE A 185 15.42 28.64 20.12
N LEU A 186 14.80 27.62 20.72
CA LEU A 186 13.49 27.76 21.39
C LEU A 186 13.48 28.81 22.50
N ASN A 187 14.57 28.92 23.26
CA ASN A 187 14.70 29.88 24.36
C ASN A 187 14.93 31.34 23.90
N ARG A 188 15.12 31.60 22.60
CA ARG A 188 15.17 32.97 22.07
C ARG A 188 13.76 33.54 21.96
N VAL A 189 13.60 34.82 22.32
CA VAL A 189 12.31 35.53 22.24
C VAL A 189 11.91 35.68 20.76
N GLY A 190 10.86 34.97 20.32
CA GLY A 190 10.34 35.08 18.94
C GLY A 190 9.75 33.82 18.30
N CYS A 191 9.67 32.68 19.00
CA CYS A 191 9.13 31.44 18.41
C CYS A 191 7.67 31.57 17.96
N SER A 192 7.37 31.03 16.77
CA SER A 192 6.01 31.00 16.22
C SER A 192 5.09 30.10 17.05
N SER A 193 3.78 30.36 17.01
CA SER A 193 2.79 29.48 17.64
C SER A 193 2.87 28.04 17.12
N TRP A 194 3.25 27.88 15.85
CA TRP A 194 3.42 26.57 15.21
C TRP A 194 4.56 25.75 15.83
N ALA A 195 5.73 26.36 16.03
CA ALA A 195 6.87 25.65 16.63
C ALA A 195 6.58 25.25 18.10
N LEU A 196 5.85 26.10 18.82
CA LEU A 196 5.43 25.82 20.20
C LEU A 196 4.40 24.70 20.30
N GLU A 197 3.50 24.59 19.31
CA GLU A 197 2.47 23.56 19.27
C GLU A 197 3.05 22.19 18.86
N TYR A 198 3.88 22.14 17.81
CA TYR A 198 4.27 20.86 17.19
C TYR A 198 5.70 20.39 17.49
N LEU A 199 6.64 21.29 17.80
CA LEU A 199 8.06 20.92 17.97
C LEU A 199 8.50 20.93 19.44
N MET A 200 8.06 21.93 20.21
CA MET A 200 8.44 22.08 21.62
C MET A 200 8.13 20.83 22.49
N PRO A 201 6.96 20.17 22.37
CA PRO A 201 6.68 18.97 23.18
C PRO A 201 7.68 17.84 22.96
N ILE A 202 8.23 17.72 21.74
CA ILE A 202 9.25 16.71 21.40
C ILE A 202 10.58 17.08 22.05
N PHE A 203 11.02 18.34 21.94
CA PHE A 203 12.26 18.80 22.60
C PHE A 203 12.21 18.63 24.13
N ARG A 204 11.05 18.86 24.75
CA ARG A 204 10.86 18.60 26.19
C ARG A 204 11.15 17.14 26.54
N ARG A 205 10.60 16.20 25.79
CA ARG A 205 10.81 14.75 26.01
C ARG A 205 12.24 14.31 25.76
N LEU A 206 12.90 14.91 24.78
CA LEU A 206 14.31 14.64 24.48
C LEU A 206 15.27 15.23 25.54
N SER A 207 14.91 16.35 26.17
CA SER A 207 15.81 17.07 27.09
C SER A 207 16.21 16.30 28.36
N PHE A 208 15.48 15.24 28.70
CA PHE A 208 15.75 14.42 29.89
C PHE A 208 16.23 13.01 29.58
N ALA A 209 16.45 12.67 28.31
CA ALA A 209 16.88 11.35 27.88
C ALA A 209 18.18 10.91 28.60
N SER A 210 19.16 11.81 28.76
CA SER A 210 20.45 11.53 29.43
C SER A 210 20.34 11.19 30.92
N PHE A 211 19.26 11.60 31.59
CA PHE A 211 19.11 11.42 33.04
C PHE A 211 18.87 9.96 33.44
N TYR A 212 18.20 9.17 32.59
CA TYR A 212 17.82 7.79 32.91
C TYR A 212 19.00 6.80 33.03
N LEU A 213 20.18 7.15 32.51
CA LEU A 213 21.37 6.27 32.53
C LEU A 213 22.45 6.70 33.52
N GLY A 214 22.27 7.80 34.25
CA GLY A 214 23.31 8.30 35.16
C GLY A 214 24.59 8.77 34.45
N ALA A 215 24.57 8.93 33.12
CA ALA A 215 25.65 9.50 32.35
C ALA A 215 25.59 11.03 32.46
N LYS A 216 26.67 11.66 32.97
CA LYS A 216 26.82 13.11 32.84
C LYS A 216 27.30 13.40 31.41
N PRO A 217 26.52 14.11 30.59
CA PRO A 217 27.00 14.51 29.27
C PRO A 217 28.24 15.41 29.44
N PRO A 218 29.19 15.39 28.50
CA PRO A 218 30.30 16.32 28.53
C PRO A 218 29.78 17.77 28.51
N PRO A 219 30.49 18.74 29.10
CA PRO A 219 29.97 20.10 29.32
C PRO A 219 29.47 20.81 28.04
N ASP A 220 30.06 20.48 26.90
CA ASP A 220 29.70 20.99 25.57
C ASP A 220 28.40 20.36 25.02
N ALA A 221 28.04 19.15 25.44
CA ALA A 221 26.80 18.45 25.07
C ALA A 221 25.68 18.59 26.12
N ALA A 222 25.91 19.30 27.23
CA ALA A 222 24.91 19.53 28.26
C ALA A 222 23.70 20.32 27.71
N VAL A 223 22.51 19.72 27.83
CA VAL A 223 21.25 20.27 27.32
C VAL A 223 20.68 21.30 28.31
N PRO A 224 20.41 22.55 27.89
CA PRO A 224 19.85 23.58 28.77
C PRO A 224 18.36 23.31 29.07
N GLY A 225 17.85 23.92 30.14
CA GLY A 225 16.42 23.89 30.45
C GLY A 225 15.58 24.72 29.46
N LEU A 226 14.32 24.32 29.27
CA LEU A 226 13.32 25.08 28.51
C LEU A 226 12.77 26.22 29.39
N ILE A 227 12.99 27.47 29.00
CA ILE A 227 12.65 28.65 29.81
C ILE A 227 11.34 29.26 29.32
N GLY A 228 10.37 29.49 30.22
CA GLY A 228 9.12 30.20 29.90
C GLY A 228 8.04 29.34 29.23
N PHE A 229 8.21 28.02 29.21
CA PHE A 229 7.27 27.06 28.61
C PHE A 229 6.54 26.18 29.62
N GLU A 230 6.45 26.61 30.88
CA GLU A 230 5.83 25.86 31.97
C GLU A 230 4.39 25.43 31.62
N VAL A 231 4.07 24.15 31.82
CA VAL A 231 2.71 23.64 31.58
C VAL A 231 1.95 23.55 32.90
N PRO A 232 0.93 24.39 33.13
CA PRO A 232 0.11 24.26 34.32
C PRO A 232 -0.67 22.94 34.28
N ILE A 233 -0.75 22.25 35.42
CA ILE A 233 -1.64 21.09 35.56
C ILE A 233 -3.08 21.61 35.52
N PRO A 234 -3.90 21.21 34.53
CA PRO A 234 -5.27 21.67 34.39
C PRO A 234 -6.16 21.15 35.54
N HIS A 235 -7.34 21.76 35.70
CA HIS A 235 -8.31 21.30 36.70
C HIS A 235 -8.81 19.86 36.46
N LYS A 236 -8.77 19.40 35.21
CA LYS A 236 -9.07 18.04 34.73
C LYS A 236 -8.28 17.80 33.45
N PHE A 237 -7.87 16.57 33.18
CA PHE A 237 -7.31 16.21 31.87
C PHE A 237 -8.45 15.91 30.90
N GLU A 238 -8.41 16.49 29.72
CA GLU A 238 -9.37 16.22 28.63
C GLU A 238 -8.79 15.26 27.59
N SER A 239 -7.46 15.07 27.56
CA SER A 239 -6.79 14.18 26.62
C SER A 239 -5.51 13.57 27.20
N VAL A 240 -5.05 12.47 26.59
CA VAL A 240 -3.77 11.82 26.91
C VAL A 240 -2.59 12.75 26.66
N ALA A 241 -2.63 13.55 25.59
CA ALA A 241 -1.58 14.50 25.23
C ALA A 241 -1.38 15.59 26.31
N GLU A 242 -2.48 16.06 26.91
CA GLU A 242 -2.45 17.04 28.00
C GLU A 242 -1.83 16.44 29.27
N ALA A 243 -2.22 15.21 29.62
CA ALA A 243 -1.62 14.48 30.75
C ALA A 243 -0.13 14.19 30.52
N GLN A 244 0.24 13.76 29.31
CA GLN A 244 1.64 13.48 28.95
C GLN A 244 2.50 14.74 29.06
N SER A 245 2.02 15.86 28.52
CA SER A 245 2.70 17.16 28.60
C SER A 245 2.94 17.60 30.05
N ALA A 246 1.98 17.36 30.94
CA ALA A 246 2.10 17.69 32.36
C ALA A 246 3.19 16.84 33.06
N ILE A 247 3.22 15.51 32.85
CA ILE A 247 4.25 14.67 33.49
C ILE A 247 5.65 14.92 32.92
N ASP A 248 5.77 15.22 31.63
CA ASP A 248 7.05 15.52 31.02
C ASP A 248 7.61 16.86 31.52
N ASP A 249 6.75 17.87 31.72
CA ASP A 249 7.14 19.14 32.32
C ASP A 249 7.61 18.95 33.78
N LEU A 250 6.88 18.16 34.57
CA LEU A 250 7.28 17.81 35.94
C LEU A 250 8.62 17.06 35.99
N THR A 251 8.84 16.16 35.03
CA THR A 251 10.09 15.39 34.94
C THR A 251 11.28 16.31 34.63
N VAL A 252 11.12 17.28 33.73
CA VAL A 252 12.17 18.27 33.44
C VAL A 252 12.48 19.13 34.68
N HIS A 253 11.46 19.63 35.39
CA HIS A 253 11.67 20.41 36.61
C HIS A 253 12.38 19.61 37.70
N MET A 254 12.01 18.35 37.87
CA MET A 254 12.69 17.45 38.80
C MET A 254 14.16 17.26 38.46
N ILE A 255 14.47 17.06 37.19
CA ILE A 255 15.85 16.88 36.74
C ILE A 255 16.66 18.15 36.92
N GLY A 256 16.06 19.30 36.65
CA GLY A 256 16.64 20.61 36.97
C GLY A 256 16.97 20.74 38.46
N TYR A 257 16.03 20.35 39.33
CA TYR A 257 16.24 20.31 40.78
C TYR A 257 17.42 19.41 41.15
N VAL A 258 17.44 18.16 40.65
CA VAL A 258 18.50 17.18 40.93
C VAL A 258 19.87 17.61 40.40
N SER A 259 19.92 18.23 39.23
CA SER A 259 21.16 18.56 38.54
C SER A 259 21.78 19.88 39.01
N SER A 260 20.96 20.82 39.50
CA SER A 260 21.42 22.15 39.94
C SER A 260 22.22 22.12 41.25
N GLY A 261 22.05 21.08 42.08
CA GLY A 261 22.63 20.98 43.42
C GLY A 261 22.13 22.03 44.42
N ASN A 262 21.26 22.96 43.98
CA ASN A 262 20.73 24.05 44.79
C ASN A 262 19.34 23.66 45.30
N ASN A 263 19.31 22.69 46.21
CA ASN A 263 18.12 21.98 46.66
C ASN A 263 17.27 22.79 47.65
N SER A 264 16.59 23.85 47.18
CA SER A 264 15.67 24.65 48.00
C SER A 264 14.52 23.79 48.56
N PRO A 265 14.17 23.92 49.86
CA PRO A 265 12.98 23.28 50.42
C PRO A 265 11.66 23.72 49.76
N ALA A 266 11.60 24.96 49.27
CA ALA A 266 10.40 25.50 48.63
C ALA A 266 10.13 24.83 47.27
N ASP A 267 11.17 24.66 46.46
CA ASP A 267 11.07 24.01 45.14
C ASP A 267 10.70 22.52 45.29
N ARG A 268 11.24 21.86 46.32
CA ARG A 268 10.86 20.48 46.68
C ARG A 268 9.37 20.38 47.01
N GLN A 269 8.85 21.26 47.87
CA GLN A 269 7.44 21.27 48.24
C GLN A 269 6.54 21.54 47.03
N ASP A 270 6.95 22.42 46.11
CA ASP A 270 6.19 22.68 44.89
C ASP A 270 6.13 21.47 43.96
N ILE A 271 7.26 20.79 43.74
CA ILE A 271 7.33 19.56 42.94
C ILE A 271 6.47 18.46 43.57
N GLU A 272 6.57 18.22 44.87
CA GLU A 272 5.77 17.21 45.58
C GLU A 272 4.27 17.51 45.48
N ARG A 273 3.87 18.78 45.66
CA ARG A 273 2.48 19.23 45.48
C ARG A 273 1.97 18.98 44.07
N LYS A 274 2.75 19.33 43.05
CA LYS A 274 2.38 19.13 41.63
C LYS A 274 2.32 17.65 41.26
N LEU A 275 3.25 16.82 41.75
CA LEU A 275 3.21 15.36 41.58
C LEU A 275 1.93 14.76 42.15
N GLN A 276 1.52 15.19 43.35
CA GLN A 276 0.27 14.71 43.96
C GLN A 276 -0.96 15.18 43.17
N GLN A 277 -0.97 16.43 42.69
CA GLN A 277 -2.03 16.92 41.82
C GLN A 277 -2.12 16.09 40.53
N PHE A 278 -1.00 15.85 39.87
CA PHE A 278 -0.93 15.03 38.66
C PHE A 278 -1.53 13.65 38.89
N ARG A 279 -1.11 12.96 39.96
CA ARG A 279 -1.60 11.61 40.29
C ARG A 279 -3.12 11.58 40.45
N THR A 280 -3.67 12.50 41.23
CA THR A 280 -5.13 12.55 41.46
C THR A 280 -5.86 12.78 40.14
N LYS A 281 -5.42 13.74 39.33
CA LYS A 281 -6.06 14.08 38.05
C LYS A 281 -5.94 12.98 37.00
N LEU A 282 -4.80 12.29 36.94
CA LEU A 282 -4.61 11.17 36.02
C LEU A 282 -5.46 9.97 36.44
N SER A 283 -5.62 9.72 37.74
CA SER A 283 -6.51 8.67 38.24
C SER A 283 -7.97 8.95 37.90
N ASP A 284 -8.42 10.20 38.09
CA ASP A 284 -9.78 10.63 37.70
C ASP A 284 -9.99 10.48 36.18
N PHE A 285 -9.01 10.87 35.38
CA PHE A 285 -9.04 10.70 33.92
C PHE A 285 -9.13 9.23 33.52
N ASN A 286 -8.25 8.38 34.06
CA ASN A 286 -8.22 6.95 33.77
C ASN A 286 -9.54 6.23 34.13
N ALA A 287 -10.22 6.66 35.20
CA ALA A 287 -11.51 6.09 35.59
C ALA A 287 -12.61 6.33 34.55
N ASN A 288 -12.48 7.36 33.71
CA ASN A 288 -13.41 7.69 32.64
C ASN A 288 -13.04 7.06 31.29
N ILE A 289 -11.88 6.40 31.18
CA ILE A 289 -11.44 5.75 29.94
C ILE A 289 -11.97 4.30 29.87
N PRO A 290 -12.74 3.95 28.82
CA PRO A 290 -13.22 2.58 28.61
C PRO A 290 -12.08 1.57 28.54
N SER A 291 -12.31 0.34 29.02
CA SER A 291 -11.32 -0.73 28.93
C SER A 291 -10.97 -1.17 27.51
N SER A 292 -11.80 -0.83 26.52
CA SER A 292 -11.53 -1.03 25.10
C SER A 292 -10.46 -0.10 24.54
N GLU A 293 -10.16 1.04 25.18
CA GLU A 293 -9.08 1.96 24.76
C GLU A 293 -7.72 1.51 25.31
N SER A 294 -7.23 0.36 24.83
CA SER A 294 -5.99 -0.27 25.33
C SER A 294 -4.75 0.62 25.18
N SER A 295 -4.61 1.32 24.06
CA SER A 295 -3.47 2.22 23.78
C SER A 295 -3.38 3.38 24.77
N THR A 296 -4.52 4.03 25.05
CA THR A 296 -4.67 5.07 26.08
C THR A 296 -4.30 4.51 27.46
N LYS A 297 -4.81 3.33 27.81
CA LYS A 297 -4.51 2.71 29.12
C LYS A 297 -3.03 2.31 29.28
N ILE A 298 -2.39 1.84 28.23
CA ILE A 298 -0.95 1.55 28.21
C ILE A 298 -0.14 2.84 28.41
N ALA A 299 -0.52 3.93 27.73
CA ALA A 299 0.09 5.25 27.92
C ALA A 299 -0.06 5.75 29.37
N ILE A 300 -1.25 5.58 29.97
CA ILE A 300 -1.49 5.92 31.38
C ILE A 300 -0.63 5.08 32.32
N CYS A 301 -0.47 3.77 32.06
CA CYS A 301 0.43 2.93 32.84
C CYS A 301 1.87 3.47 32.80
N HIS A 302 2.36 3.82 31.61
CA HIS A 302 3.69 4.40 31.46
C HIS A 302 3.85 5.74 32.21
N MET A 303 2.87 6.65 32.12
CA MET A 303 2.89 7.91 32.88
C MET A 303 2.90 7.68 34.39
N MET A 304 2.13 6.72 34.89
CA MET A 304 2.12 6.34 36.31
C MET A 304 3.44 5.71 36.76
N MET A 305 4.09 4.93 35.88
CA MET A 305 5.43 4.41 36.14
C MET A 305 6.47 5.54 36.25
N LYS A 306 6.43 6.52 35.33
CA LYS A 306 7.26 7.74 35.40
C LYS A 306 7.03 8.48 36.73
N PHE A 307 5.77 8.68 37.12
CA PHE A 307 5.40 9.31 38.39
C PHE A 307 6.01 8.59 39.61
N GLU A 308 5.88 7.26 39.71
CA GLU A 308 6.42 6.53 40.86
C GLU A 308 7.96 6.57 40.89
N MET A 309 8.61 6.42 39.73
CA MET A 309 10.06 6.55 39.63
C MET A 309 10.53 7.93 40.09
N ALA A 310 9.86 8.98 39.63
CA ALA A 310 10.12 10.37 39.98
C ALA A 310 9.98 10.61 41.50
N ARG A 311 8.93 10.04 42.12
CA ARG A 311 8.71 10.09 43.57
C ARG A 311 9.83 9.39 44.36
N ILE A 312 10.29 8.22 43.90
CA ILE A 312 11.40 7.48 44.52
C ILE A 312 12.70 8.28 44.44
N GLN A 313 12.99 8.88 43.29
CA GLN A 313 14.21 9.68 43.09
C GLN A 313 14.24 10.93 43.98
N MET A 314 13.13 11.66 44.09
CA MET A 314 13.03 12.83 44.97
C MET A 314 13.27 12.51 46.45
N ASN A 315 12.80 11.36 46.91
CA ASN A 315 12.96 10.94 48.30
C ASN A 315 14.37 10.42 48.61
N THR A 316 15.13 9.98 47.59
CA THR A 316 16.44 9.34 47.75
C THR A 316 17.62 10.23 47.33
N ILE A 317 17.34 11.47 46.89
CA ILE A 317 18.29 12.39 46.26
C ILE A 317 19.53 12.75 47.10
N ASN A 318 19.37 12.87 48.42
CA ASN A 318 20.45 13.29 49.34
C ASN A 318 21.16 12.12 50.04
N GLY A 319 20.83 10.87 49.69
CA GLY A 319 21.39 9.70 50.36
C GLY A 319 22.64 9.15 49.67
N THR A 320 23.60 8.69 50.46
CA THR A 320 24.86 8.10 49.99
C THR A 320 24.85 6.57 49.96
N SER A 321 24.02 5.95 50.82
CA SER A 321 23.84 4.49 50.96
C SER A 321 22.76 3.98 49.99
N GLU A 322 23.00 2.89 49.26
CA GLU A 322 22.01 2.26 48.36
C GLU A 322 20.86 1.59 49.14
N THR A 323 21.05 1.26 50.42
CA THR A 323 19.96 0.80 51.31
C THR A 323 18.77 1.76 51.42
N ARG A 324 18.96 3.05 51.10
CA ARG A 324 17.88 4.05 51.09
C ARG A 324 16.71 3.69 50.17
N PHE A 325 16.95 2.88 49.15
CA PHE A 325 15.91 2.44 48.23
C PHE A 325 14.97 1.39 48.84
N ASP A 326 15.35 0.73 49.94
CA ASP A 326 14.55 -0.31 50.59
C ASP A 326 13.21 0.24 51.13
N GLU A 327 13.20 1.48 51.63
CA GLU A 327 11.99 2.20 52.08
C GLU A 327 10.98 2.42 50.95
N HIS A 328 11.37 2.14 49.71
CA HIS A 328 10.57 2.31 48.52
C HIS A 328 10.31 1.01 47.75
N THR A 329 10.54 -0.15 48.38
CA THR A 329 10.23 -1.48 47.82
C THR A 329 8.79 -1.56 47.28
N GLU A 330 7.82 -1.01 48.01
CA GLU A 330 6.42 -0.98 47.57
C GLU A 330 6.18 -0.02 46.40
N GLY A 331 6.98 1.04 46.28
CA GLY A 331 6.99 1.90 45.10
C GLY A 331 7.47 1.15 43.86
N PHE A 332 8.57 0.40 43.97
CA PHE A 332 9.06 -0.44 42.87
C PHE A 332 8.04 -1.52 42.47
N ARG A 333 7.39 -2.16 43.45
CA ARG A 333 6.34 -3.16 43.20
C ARG A 333 5.17 -2.57 42.40
N ARG A 334 4.72 -1.35 42.72
CA ARG A 334 3.68 -0.67 41.93
C ARG A 334 4.09 -0.45 40.47
N ILE A 335 5.36 -0.10 40.23
CA ILE A 335 5.87 0.06 38.85
C ILE A 335 5.82 -1.28 38.10
N ILE A 336 6.20 -2.40 38.73
CA ILE A 336 6.10 -3.74 38.14
C ILE A 336 4.64 -4.13 37.84
N VAL A 337 3.71 -3.84 38.76
CA VAL A 337 2.27 -4.11 38.55
C VAL A 337 1.74 -3.33 37.34
N LEU A 338 2.11 -2.05 37.20
CA LEU A 338 1.73 -1.23 36.05
C LEU A 338 2.32 -1.77 34.74
N ALA A 339 3.59 -2.15 34.74
CA ALA A 339 4.25 -2.75 33.56
C ALA A 339 3.60 -4.08 33.17
N ARG A 340 3.26 -4.94 34.14
CA ARG A 340 2.54 -6.20 33.89
C ARG A 340 1.15 -5.95 33.33
N HIS A 341 0.41 -4.99 33.88
CA HIS A 341 -0.91 -4.63 33.37
C HIS A 341 -0.83 -4.10 31.94
N ALA A 342 0.14 -3.25 31.62
CA ALA A 342 0.37 -2.78 30.27
C ALA A 342 0.74 -3.92 29.30
N SER A 343 1.55 -4.89 29.74
CA SER A 343 1.87 -6.10 28.95
C SER A 343 0.60 -6.93 28.68
N GLN A 344 -0.24 -7.15 29.69
CA GLN A 344 -1.50 -7.86 29.55
C GLN A 344 -2.44 -7.15 28.57
N LEU A 345 -2.61 -5.83 28.70
CA LEU A 345 -3.41 -5.03 27.77
C LEU A 345 -2.90 -5.14 26.33
N ARG A 346 -1.57 -5.08 26.12
CA ARG A 346 -0.96 -5.23 24.80
C ARG A 346 -1.17 -6.62 24.19
N LYS A 347 -1.20 -7.67 25.02
CA LYS A 347 -1.47 -9.05 24.59
C LYS A 347 -2.96 -9.29 24.31
N MET A 348 -3.84 -8.68 25.10
CA MET A 348 -5.29 -8.80 24.95
C MET A 348 -5.82 -7.98 23.77
N PHE A 349 -5.20 -6.84 23.50
CA PHE A 349 -5.60 -5.92 22.43
C PHE A 349 -4.35 -5.53 21.62
N PRO A 350 -3.92 -6.39 20.67
CA PRO A 350 -2.77 -6.11 19.82
C PRO A 350 -2.96 -4.80 19.05
N ASP A 351 -1.90 -3.99 18.98
CA ASP A 351 -1.89 -2.73 18.23
C ASP A 351 -1.85 -3.03 16.72
N GLU A 352 -2.66 -2.34 15.91
CA GLU A 352 -2.66 -2.45 14.44
C GLU A 352 -1.35 -1.93 13.82
N ARG A 353 -0.56 -1.15 14.58
CA ARG A 353 0.72 -0.63 14.11
C ARG A 353 1.80 -1.71 14.04
N PRO A 354 2.75 -1.59 13.09
CA PRO A 354 3.88 -2.51 13.00
C PRO A 354 4.67 -2.62 14.30
N LYS A 355 5.22 -3.81 14.58
CA LYS A 355 6.01 -4.06 15.79
C LYS A 355 7.25 -3.16 15.81
N ALA A 356 7.30 -2.24 16.77
CA ALA A 356 8.41 -1.30 16.92
C ALA A 356 9.72 -2.04 17.24
N CYS A 357 10.71 -1.91 16.35
CA CYS A 357 12.10 -2.30 16.64
C CYS A 357 12.87 -1.15 17.29
N PHE A 358 12.55 0.08 16.89
CA PHE A 358 13.06 1.32 17.46
C PHE A 358 11.90 2.29 17.73
N THR A 359 11.89 2.92 18.90
CA THR A 359 11.05 4.09 19.20
C THR A 359 11.93 5.32 19.38
N PHE A 360 11.50 6.48 18.87
CA PHE A 360 12.30 7.70 18.96
C PHE A 360 12.45 8.20 20.42
N GLU A 361 11.39 8.04 21.20
CA GLU A 361 11.33 8.48 22.60
C GLU A 361 11.51 7.31 23.57
N SER A 362 11.79 7.63 24.84
CA SER A 362 11.90 6.66 25.92
C SER A 362 10.53 6.01 26.22
N GLY A 363 10.49 4.69 26.24
CA GLY A 363 9.34 3.89 26.66
C GLY A 363 9.56 3.23 28.02
N PHE A 364 9.18 1.96 28.11
CA PHE A 364 9.20 1.20 29.36
C PHE A 364 10.62 0.81 29.79
N LEU A 365 11.56 0.74 28.85
CA LEU A 365 12.90 0.15 29.07
C LEU A 365 13.70 0.93 30.12
N SER A 366 13.66 2.26 30.07
CA SER A 366 14.41 3.11 31.01
C SER A 366 13.91 2.96 32.44
N THR A 367 12.59 2.90 32.63
CA THR A 367 12.00 2.75 33.97
C THR A 367 12.27 1.37 34.55
N LEU A 368 12.15 0.30 33.75
CA LEU A 368 12.53 -1.05 34.16
C LEU A 368 14.04 -1.14 34.42
N GLY A 369 14.86 -0.45 33.63
CA GLY A 369 16.31 -0.33 33.82
C GLY A 369 16.65 0.22 35.19
N PHE A 370 15.96 1.30 35.58
CA PHE A 370 16.06 1.89 36.91
C PHE A 370 15.71 0.89 38.02
N ILE A 371 14.62 0.13 37.90
CA ILE A 371 14.25 -0.90 38.90
C ILE A 371 15.36 -1.95 39.03
N SER A 372 15.77 -2.55 37.91
CA SER A 372 16.80 -3.60 37.93
C SER A 372 18.13 -3.12 38.53
N SER A 373 18.42 -1.82 38.43
CA SER A 373 19.64 -1.20 38.94
C SER A 373 19.54 -0.74 40.40
N LYS A 374 18.38 -0.19 40.82
CA LYS A 374 18.22 0.50 42.11
C LYS A 374 17.39 -0.25 43.14
N CYS A 375 16.46 -1.10 42.73
CA CYS A 375 15.77 -1.97 43.67
C CYS A 375 16.75 -3.02 44.18
N ARG A 376 16.71 -3.29 45.50
CA ARG A 376 17.53 -4.32 46.14
C ARG A 376 16.81 -5.65 46.30
N ASP A 377 15.48 -5.66 46.16
CA ASP A 377 14.65 -6.86 46.23
C ASP A 377 14.86 -7.75 45.00
N LEU A 378 15.39 -8.96 45.20
CA LEU A 378 15.74 -9.88 44.11
C LEU A 378 14.53 -10.19 43.21
N GLN A 379 13.36 -10.46 43.79
CA GLN A 379 12.18 -10.85 43.03
C GLN A 379 11.72 -9.73 42.10
N ILE A 380 11.63 -8.51 42.63
CA ILE A 380 11.23 -7.33 41.84
C ILE A 380 12.22 -7.08 40.70
N ARG A 381 13.53 -7.29 40.92
CA ARG A 381 14.55 -7.14 39.88
C ARG A 381 14.43 -8.18 38.78
N LEU A 382 14.21 -9.45 39.13
CA LEU A 382 14.02 -10.53 38.16
C LEU A 382 12.77 -10.32 37.32
N GLU A 383 11.66 -9.92 37.96
CA GLU A 383 10.43 -9.55 37.26
C GLU A 383 10.65 -8.35 36.33
N SER A 384 11.43 -7.35 36.76
CA SER A 384 11.80 -6.22 35.93
C SER A 384 12.58 -6.66 34.68
N LEU A 385 13.55 -7.57 34.82
CA LEU A 385 14.35 -8.08 33.71
C LEU A 385 13.47 -8.85 32.71
N ALA A 386 12.55 -9.69 33.20
CA ALA A 386 11.60 -10.41 32.35
C ALA A 386 10.68 -9.44 31.57
N LEU A 387 10.16 -8.41 32.25
CA LEU A 387 9.29 -7.43 31.62
C LEU A 387 10.01 -6.57 30.58
N MET A 388 11.32 -6.30 30.70
CA MET A 388 12.05 -5.60 29.64
C MET A 388 11.93 -6.32 28.29
N VAL A 389 12.04 -7.65 28.29
CA VAL A 389 11.97 -8.48 27.08
C VAL A 389 10.54 -8.55 26.54
N ASP A 390 9.56 -8.48 27.44
CA ASP A 390 8.15 -8.66 27.11
C ASP A 390 7.49 -7.39 26.56
N ILE A 391 7.74 -6.21 27.17
CA ILE A 391 7.00 -4.98 26.85
C ILE A 391 7.79 -3.91 26.10
N ALA A 392 9.12 -3.84 26.26
CA ALA A 392 9.90 -2.75 25.69
C ALA A 392 10.19 -2.95 24.19
N ALA A 393 10.43 -1.86 23.46
CA ALA A 393 11.02 -1.96 22.13
C ALA A 393 12.50 -2.35 22.25
N PRO A 394 13.07 -3.08 21.26
CA PRO A 394 14.49 -3.44 21.26
C PRO A 394 15.44 -2.24 21.44
N LYS A 395 15.06 -1.07 20.94
CA LYS A 395 15.75 0.20 21.15
C LYS A 395 14.73 1.32 21.41
N GLU A 396 14.96 2.11 22.45
CA GLU A 396 14.13 3.26 22.83
C GLU A 396 15.04 4.49 22.95
N GLY A 397 14.97 5.40 21.97
CA GLY A 397 15.94 6.48 21.81
C GLY A 397 17.37 5.93 21.75
N PHE A 398 18.21 6.32 22.71
CA PHE A 398 19.60 5.90 22.76
C PHE A 398 19.85 4.63 23.59
N VAL A 399 18.84 4.11 24.33
CA VAL A 399 18.97 2.86 25.09
C VAL A 399 18.53 1.66 24.27
N ASP A 400 19.20 0.52 24.47
CA ASP A 400 18.83 -0.75 23.85
C ASP A 400 18.69 -1.86 24.89
N ILE A 401 17.76 -2.77 24.63
CA ILE A 401 17.44 -3.87 25.55
C ILE A 401 18.65 -4.77 25.79
N GLY A 402 19.44 -5.01 24.74
CA GLY A 402 20.63 -5.87 24.81
C GLY A 402 21.62 -5.37 25.87
N THR A 403 21.75 -4.07 26.02
CA THR A 403 22.64 -3.44 27.00
C THR A 403 22.02 -3.37 28.37
N LEU A 404 20.81 -2.81 28.51
CA LEU A 404 20.21 -2.63 29.83
C LEU A 404 19.85 -3.95 30.52
N PHE A 405 19.36 -4.93 29.77
CA PHE A 405 19.09 -6.26 30.31
C PHE A 405 20.38 -6.90 30.83
N ARG A 406 21.48 -6.85 30.07
CA ARG A 406 22.76 -7.47 30.46
C ARG A 406 23.42 -6.75 31.62
N VAL A 407 23.38 -5.42 31.66
CA VAL A 407 23.89 -4.65 32.81
C VAL A 407 23.08 -4.94 34.07
N GLY A 408 21.75 -4.96 33.97
CA GLY A 408 20.87 -5.31 35.08
C GLY A 408 21.09 -6.75 35.55
N ARG A 409 21.15 -7.70 34.62
CA ARG A 409 21.43 -9.13 34.88
C ARG A 409 22.78 -9.33 35.59
N LEU A 410 23.85 -8.75 35.03
CA LEU A 410 25.19 -8.82 35.61
C LEU A 410 25.23 -8.18 37.01
N GLY A 411 24.54 -7.05 37.19
CA GLY A 411 24.37 -6.43 38.50
C GLY A 411 23.69 -7.36 39.50
N VAL A 412 22.60 -8.01 39.11
CA VAL A 412 21.89 -9.01 39.95
C VAL A 412 22.81 -10.17 40.34
N GLU A 413 23.48 -10.80 39.35
CA GLU A 413 24.36 -11.95 39.58
C GLU A 413 25.51 -11.60 40.55
N LEU A 414 26.18 -10.46 40.34
CA LEU A 414 27.32 -10.03 41.16
C LEU A 414 26.91 -9.58 42.57
N GLU A 415 25.80 -8.88 42.71
CA GLU A 415 25.37 -8.33 44.00
C GLU A 415 24.78 -9.40 44.92
N HIS A 416 23.96 -10.29 44.36
CA HIS A 416 23.34 -11.38 45.11
C HIS A 416 24.27 -12.60 45.21
N GLY A 417 25.30 -12.70 44.36
CA GLY A 417 26.22 -13.85 44.34
C GLY A 417 25.58 -15.12 43.78
N ILE A 418 24.72 -14.97 42.78
CA ILE A 418 23.95 -16.04 42.14
C ILE A 418 24.33 -16.21 40.66
N SER A 419 23.93 -17.31 40.06
CA SER A 419 24.04 -17.54 38.62
C SER A 419 22.66 -17.76 38.03
N LEU A 420 22.32 -17.08 36.94
CA LEU A 420 21.02 -17.25 36.29
C LEU A 420 21.02 -18.36 35.23
N ASP A 421 22.17 -18.96 34.92
CA ASP A 421 22.29 -20.00 33.88
C ASP A 421 22.37 -21.44 34.42
N ASP A 422 22.73 -21.64 35.69
CA ASP A 422 22.99 -22.98 36.26
C ASP A 422 21.81 -23.58 37.06
N GLY A 423 20.67 -22.89 37.03
CA GLY A 423 19.47 -23.25 37.77
C GLY A 423 19.64 -23.14 39.29
N THR A 424 20.56 -22.31 39.82
CA THR A 424 20.73 -22.12 41.28
C THR A 424 19.40 -21.78 41.96
N ILE A 425 18.57 -20.95 41.30
CA ILE A 425 17.25 -20.54 41.77
C ILE A 425 16.27 -21.71 41.90
N GLU A 426 16.29 -22.65 40.95
CA GLU A 426 15.35 -23.78 40.89
C GLU A 426 15.73 -24.90 41.88
N LYS A 427 17.00 -24.95 42.29
CA LYS A 427 17.58 -25.99 43.15
C LYS A 427 17.44 -25.71 44.65
N ASP A 428 17.27 -24.46 45.07
CA ASP A 428 17.13 -24.08 46.49
C ASP A 428 16.13 -22.90 46.69
N PRO A 429 14.82 -23.19 46.84
CA PRO A 429 13.81 -22.16 47.10
C PRO A 429 13.93 -21.48 48.47
N ALA A 430 14.63 -22.09 49.45
CA ALA A 430 14.80 -21.52 50.78
C ALA A 430 15.86 -20.41 50.79
N ALA A 431 16.88 -20.54 49.94
CA ALA A 431 17.87 -19.50 49.67
C ALA A 431 17.26 -18.17 49.17
N PHE A 432 16.08 -18.20 48.52
CA PHE A 432 15.39 -17.00 48.00
C PHE A 432 15.05 -15.96 49.09
N ALA A 433 14.80 -16.43 50.32
CA ALA A 433 14.55 -15.56 51.47
C ALA A 433 15.85 -14.92 52.01
N GLU A 434 16.98 -15.65 52.01
CA GLU A 434 18.29 -15.13 52.43
C GLU A 434 18.90 -14.14 51.41
N PHE A 435 18.62 -14.32 50.11
CA PHE A 435 19.14 -13.46 49.04
C PHE A 435 18.22 -12.31 48.65
N SER A 436 17.15 -12.05 49.41
CA SER A 436 16.16 -11.03 49.04
C SER A 436 16.77 -9.63 48.93
N PHE A 437 17.74 -9.27 49.79
CA PHE A 437 18.46 -7.99 49.72
C PHE A 437 19.99 -8.23 49.75
N PRO A 438 20.76 -7.78 48.73
CA PRO A 438 22.20 -7.96 48.73
C PRO A 438 22.86 -6.99 49.73
N PRO A 439 23.99 -7.34 50.37
CA PRO A 439 24.72 -6.45 51.28
C PRO A 439 25.12 -5.11 50.63
N GLU A 440 25.17 -4.04 51.41
CA GLU A 440 25.46 -2.67 50.92
C GLU A 440 26.84 -2.60 50.22
N GLU A 441 27.85 -3.25 50.76
CA GLU A 441 29.21 -3.32 50.21
C GLU A 441 29.30 -4.01 48.84
N LYS A 442 28.29 -4.82 48.47
CA LYS A 442 28.22 -5.44 47.15
C LYS A 442 27.51 -4.55 46.13
N ARG A 443 26.75 -3.53 46.56
CA ARG A 443 25.90 -2.71 45.70
C ARG A 443 26.69 -1.79 44.77
N PHE A 444 26.26 -1.76 43.52
CA PHE A 444 26.71 -0.79 42.54
C PHE A 444 25.83 0.47 42.59
N PHE A 445 26.45 1.63 42.78
CA PHE A 445 25.74 2.91 42.83
C PHE A 445 25.61 3.55 41.45
N ALA A 446 26.44 3.16 40.48
CA ALA A 446 26.37 3.64 39.10
C ALA A 446 26.98 2.64 38.11
N SER A 447 26.58 2.74 36.85
CA SER A 447 27.16 2.01 35.73
C SER A 447 27.46 3.01 34.61
N ALA A 448 28.72 3.09 34.19
CA ALA A 448 29.12 3.88 33.04
C ALA A 448 29.20 2.95 31.83
N ILE A 449 28.41 3.25 30.81
CA ILE A 449 28.31 2.46 29.58
C ILE A 449 29.12 3.20 28.52
N ASP A 450 30.10 2.52 27.94
CA ASP A 450 30.70 2.98 26.70
C ASP A 450 29.71 2.72 25.57
N HIS A 451 29.25 3.78 24.92
CA HIS A 451 28.22 3.66 23.89
C HIS A 451 28.80 3.18 22.55
N GLU A 452 30.12 3.25 22.36
CA GLU A 452 30.79 2.63 21.21
C GLU A 452 30.77 1.10 21.32
N LEU A 453 30.64 0.44 20.16
CA LEU A 453 30.60 -1.02 20.05
C LEU A 453 31.82 -1.47 19.23
N ASP A 454 32.63 -2.35 19.80
CA ASP A 454 33.71 -3.03 19.12
C ASP A 454 33.14 -4.13 18.22
N VAL A 455 33.44 -4.10 16.92
CA VAL A 455 33.06 -5.15 15.98
C VAL A 455 34.20 -6.15 15.81
N ILE A 456 33.92 -7.40 16.18
CA ILE A 456 34.85 -8.52 16.12
C ILE A 456 34.36 -9.48 15.06
N LYS A 457 35.09 -9.56 13.94
CA LYS A 457 34.88 -10.59 12.92
C LYS A 457 35.64 -11.84 13.31
N ASN A 458 34.94 -12.95 13.51
CA ASN A 458 35.53 -14.25 13.76
C ASN A 458 36.01 -14.87 12.44
N GLU A 459 36.93 -15.84 12.51
CA GLU A 459 37.49 -16.53 11.34
C GLU A 459 36.45 -17.30 10.51
N ASP A 460 35.33 -17.69 11.13
CA ASP A 460 34.17 -18.33 10.49
C ASP A 460 33.24 -17.36 9.74
N GLY A 461 33.59 -16.07 9.70
CA GLY A 461 32.78 -15.01 9.09
C GLY A 461 31.68 -14.46 9.99
N SER A 462 31.48 -14.99 11.20
CA SER A 462 30.49 -14.47 12.15
C SER A 462 30.96 -13.15 12.77
N VAL A 463 30.01 -12.23 12.99
CA VAL A 463 30.28 -10.92 13.59
C VAL A 463 29.78 -10.92 15.04
N MET A 464 30.69 -10.69 15.98
CA MET A 464 30.35 -10.37 17.36
C MET A 464 30.54 -8.88 17.62
N TYR A 465 29.64 -8.29 18.38
CA TYR A 465 29.82 -6.94 18.91
C TYR A 465 30.31 -7.05 20.35
N ARG A 466 31.05 -6.07 20.84
CA ARG A 466 31.49 -6.01 22.23
C ARG A 466 31.30 -4.59 22.75
N ARG A 467 30.71 -4.46 23.94
CA ARG A 467 30.55 -3.18 24.64
C ARG A 467 31.29 -3.20 25.95
N THR A 468 31.94 -2.10 26.29
CA THR A 468 32.61 -1.94 27.58
C THR A 468 31.65 -1.29 28.57
N VAL A 469 31.52 -1.90 29.76
CA VAL A 469 30.73 -1.34 30.86
C VAL A 469 31.59 -1.29 32.11
N SER A 470 31.54 -0.16 32.81
CA SER A 470 32.21 0.06 34.09
C SER A 470 31.16 0.11 35.20
N LEU A 471 31.16 -0.89 36.07
CA LEU A 471 30.31 -0.93 37.27
C LEU A 471 31.04 -0.25 38.43
N LEU A 472 30.37 0.69 39.10
CA LEU A 472 30.95 1.50 40.17
C LEU A 472 30.34 1.08 41.51
N ARG A 473 31.20 0.62 42.43
CA ARG A 473 30.84 0.35 43.83
C ARG A 473 31.72 1.17 44.78
N ARG A 474 31.38 1.25 46.05
CA ARG A 474 32.23 1.88 47.06
C ARG A 474 33.08 0.83 47.79
N ASP A 475 34.33 1.15 48.11
CA ASP A 475 35.12 0.37 49.09
C ASP A 475 34.70 0.69 50.54
N ALA A 476 35.33 0.01 51.51
CA ALA A 476 35.02 0.17 52.92
C ALA A 476 35.28 1.61 53.43
N GLU A 477 36.12 2.38 52.72
CA GLU A 477 36.45 3.77 52.99
C GLU A 477 35.57 4.77 52.20
N GLY A 478 34.61 4.27 51.41
CA GLY A 478 33.64 5.07 50.65
C GLY A 478 34.13 5.59 49.28
N LYS A 479 35.33 5.21 48.86
CA LYS A 479 35.94 5.61 47.58
C LYS A 479 35.42 4.71 46.43
N PRO A 480 35.23 5.26 45.22
CA PRO A 480 34.73 4.49 44.09
C PRO A 480 35.76 3.45 43.59
N LEU A 481 35.35 2.19 43.57
CA LEU A 481 36.00 1.09 42.86
C LEU A 481 35.33 0.88 41.51
N VAL A 482 36.15 0.77 40.46
CA VAL A 482 35.69 0.53 39.09
C VAL A 482 35.89 -0.94 38.73
N LEU A 483 34.82 -1.63 38.35
CA LEU A 483 34.87 -2.97 37.77
C LEU A 483 34.53 -2.88 36.29
N GLN A 484 35.54 -3.00 35.43
CA GLN A 484 35.36 -3.01 33.99
C GLN A 484 35.02 -4.43 33.49
N ARG A 485 34.01 -4.54 32.65
CA ARG A 485 33.55 -5.78 32.01
C ARG A 485 33.23 -5.53 30.54
N SER A 486 33.57 -6.50 29.71
CA SER A 486 33.21 -6.51 28.29
C SER A 486 32.00 -7.42 28.07
N LEU A 487 30.92 -6.87 27.52
CA LEU A 487 29.70 -7.60 27.18
C LEU A 487 29.72 -7.96 25.70
N GLY A 488 29.74 -9.26 25.36
CA GLY A 488 29.75 -9.75 23.98
C GLY A 488 28.34 -10.02 23.43
N TYR A 489 28.05 -9.55 22.22
CA TYR A 489 26.81 -9.75 21.48
C TYR A 489 27.10 -10.66 20.28
N ARG A 490 26.41 -11.80 20.13
CA ARG A 490 26.30 -12.46 18.82
C ARG A 490 25.15 -11.82 18.06
N GLY A 491 25.25 -11.67 16.74
CA GLY A 491 24.16 -11.18 15.90
C GLY A 491 22.90 -12.02 16.08
N LEU A 492 22.00 -11.56 16.95
CA LEU A 492 20.79 -12.28 17.35
C LEU A 492 19.61 -11.62 16.62
N SER A 493 19.04 -12.37 15.67
CA SER A 493 17.70 -12.14 15.15
C SER A 493 16.72 -12.06 16.33
N SER A 494 15.72 -11.17 16.24
CA SER A 494 14.67 -10.99 17.25
C SER A 494 13.86 -12.25 17.55
N THR A 495 14.03 -13.32 16.76
CA THR A 495 13.48 -14.67 16.99
C THR A 495 14.19 -15.49 18.07
N TYR A 496 15.38 -15.10 18.57
CA TYR A 496 16.16 -15.94 19.49
C TYR A 496 16.07 -15.57 20.99
N LEU A 497 15.21 -14.63 21.39
CA LEU A 497 14.95 -14.34 22.81
C LEU A 497 13.78 -15.13 23.42
N VAL A 498 13.23 -16.09 22.68
CA VAL A 498 12.22 -17.04 23.17
C VAL A 498 12.79 -18.45 23.10
N PHE A 499 13.91 -18.76 23.76
CA PHE A 499 14.19 -20.14 24.20
C PHE A 499 15.13 -20.14 25.41
N ASN A 500 14.69 -20.86 26.44
CA ASN A 500 15.32 -21.18 27.73
C ASN A 500 14.83 -20.38 28.94
N MET A 501 13.54 -20.53 29.26
CA MET A 501 13.12 -20.89 30.62
C MET A 501 12.31 -22.19 30.56
N PRO A 502 12.57 -23.18 31.44
CA PRO A 502 11.82 -24.42 31.46
C PRO A 502 10.48 -24.21 32.17
N SER A 503 9.36 -24.55 31.52
CA SER A 503 8.13 -24.87 32.23
C SER A 503 7.67 -26.27 31.79
N PRO A 504 7.50 -27.22 32.73
CA PRO A 504 7.15 -28.60 32.44
C PRO A 504 5.63 -28.77 32.20
N TYR A 505 5.24 -29.96 31.74
CA TYR A 505 3.89 -30.48 31.46
C TYR A 505 3.31 -29.98 30.11
N TRP A 506 3.08 -30.80 29.09
CA TRP A 506 2.55 -32.16 29.04
C TRP A 506 3.17 -32.97 27.90
N ALA A 507 3.58 -34.21 28.21
CA ALA A 507 3.94 -35.22 27.22
C ALA A 507 2.70 -36.04 26.86
N LEU A 508 2.38 -36.11 25.57
CA LEU A 508 1.71 -37.25 24.93
C LEU A 508 2.04 -37.19 23.44
N VAL A 509 3.14 -37.87 23.07
CA VAL A 509 3.47 -38.18 21.68
C VAL A 509 2.51 -39.28 21.24
N ALA A 510 1.55 -38.95 20.39
CA ALA A 510 0.82 -39.94 19.61
C ALA A 510 1.68 -40.29 18.39
N ALA A 511 2.01 -41.58 18.27
CA ALA A 511 2.69 -42.14 17.11
C ALA A 511 1.85 -41.94 15.84
N VAL A 512 2.41 -41.30 14.82
CA VAL A 512 1.84 -41.32 13.47
C VAL A 512 2.40 -42.55 12.76
N ALA A 513 1.55 -43.54 12.55
CA ALA A 513 1.81 -44.62 11.61
C ALA A 513 1.73 -44.06 10.18
N PRO A 514 2.52 -44.58 9.21
CA PRO A 514 2.36 -44.20 7.83
C PRO A 514 1.03 -44.78 7.33
N ALA A 515 0.05 -43.92 7.08
CA ALA A 515 -1.13 -44.32 6.34
C ALA A 515 -0.72 -44.58 4.89
N ILE A 516 -0.96 -45.80 4.43
CA ILE A 516 -0.97 -46.15 3.02
C ILE A 516 -2.06 -45.29 2.38
N VAL A 517 -1.67 -44.37 1.50
CA VAL A 517 -2.59 -43.52 0.74
C VAL A 517 -3.39 -44.43 -0.19
N ASN A 518 -4.63 -44.74 0.17
CA ASN A 518 -5.63 -45.08 -0.83
C ASN A 518 -5.79 -43.85 -1.72
N ALA A 519 -5.71 -44.00 -3.04
CA ALA A 519 -6.01 -42.91 -3.96
C ALA A 519 -7.44 -42.42 -3.66
N ALA A 520 -7.57 -41.23 -3.08
CA ALA A 520 -8.85 -40.64 -2.76
C ALA A 520 -9.57 -40.28 -4.07
N THR A 521 -10.84 -40.63 -4.19
CA THR A 521 -11.68 -40.21 -5.32
C THR A 521 -12.08 -38.74 -5.16
N LEU A 522 -12.57 -38.10 -6.23
CA LEU A 522 -13.08 -36.73 -6.13
C LEU A 522 -14.18 -36.59 -5.06
N ALA A 523 -15.06 -37.59 -4.92
CA ALA A 523 -16.12 -37.59 -3.91
C ALA A 523 -15.57 -37.69 -2.48
N ASP A 524 -14.43 -38.35 -2.27
CA ASP A 524 -13.81 -38.49 -0.95
C ASP A 524 -13.21 -37.16 -0.47
N VAL A 525 -12.58 -36.40 -1.38
CA VAL A 525 -11.97 -35.10 -1.06
C VAL A 525 -12.98 -33.95 -1.12
N CYS A 526 -14.08 -34.09 -1.86
CA CYS A 526 -15.08 -33.04 -2.02
C CYS A 526 -16.13 -33.04 -0.91
N THR A 527 -15.69 -32.79 0.31
CA THR A 527 -16.58 -32.66 1.48
C THR A 527 -16.30 -31.35 2.21
N THR A 528 -17.33 -30.78 2.84
CA THR A 528 -17.16 -29.56 3.67
C THR A 528 -16.14 -29.76 4.77
N ALA A 529 -16.09 -30.95 5.39
CA ALA A 529 -15.13 -31.27 6.45
C ALA A 529 -13.68 -31.23 5.93
N HIS A 530 -13.40 -31.90 4.81
CA HIS A 530 -12.07 -31.88 4.20
C HIS A 530 -11.65 -30.47 3.77
N ALA A 531 -12.57 -29.71 3.16
CA ALA A 531 -12.32 -28.32 2.78
C ALA A 531 -12.06 -27.42 4.01
N GLN A 532 -12.78 -27.61 5.12
CA GLN A 532 -12.54 -26.88 6.37
C GLN A 532 -11.16 -27.19 6.97
N GLU A 533 -10.74 -28.45 6.97
CA GLU A 533 -9.41 -28.86 7.42
C GLU A 533 -8.29 -28.31 6.53
N ALA A 534 -8.57 -28.12 5.24
CA ALA A 534 -7.64 -27.56 4.27
C ALA A 534 -7.52 -26.03 4.32
N LEU A 535 -8.30 -25.33 5.14
CA LEU A 535 -8.21 -23.87 5.24
C LEU A 535 -6.82 -23.40 5.69
N PRO A 536 -6.33 -22.26 5.18
CA PRO A 536 -5.13 -21.61 5.73
C PRO A 536 -5.26 -21.36 7.24
N ALA A 537 -4.13 -21.38 7.95
CA ALA A 537 -4.14 -21.16 9.39
C ALA A 537 -4.58 -19.72 9.73
N ALA A 538 -5.16 -19.52 10.93
CA ALA A 538 -5.52 -18.18 11.39
C ALA A 538 -4.29 -17.25 11.38
N GLY A 539 -4.44 -16.06 10.81
CA GLY A 539 -3.35 -15.09 10.64
C GLY A 539 -2.36 -15.43 9.52
N PHE A 540 -2.69 -16.37 8.61
CA PHE A 540 -1.86 -16.67 7.44
C PHE A 540 -1.62 -15.43 6.56
N ILE A 541 -2.68 -14.65 6.32
CA ILE A 541 -2.59 -13.29 5.79
C ILE A 541 -2.91 -12.34 6.93
N SER A 542 -2.00 -11.43 7.25
CA SER A 542 -2.17 -10.48 8.34
C SER A 542 -3.38 -9.57 8.06
N GLY A 543 -4.29 -9.46 9.01
CA GLY A 543 -5.50 -8.64 8.88
C GLY A 543 -6.63 -9.30 8.09
N ILE A 544 -6.55 -10.60 7.77
CA ILE A 544 -7.64 -11.37 7.18
C ILE A 544 -8.10 -12.46 8.15
N THR A 545 -9.39 -12.52 8.38
CA THR A 545 -10.08 -13.59 9.12
C THR A 545 -10.93 -14.43 8.17
N ILE A 546 -10.64 -15.73 8.07
CA ILE A 546 -11.42 -16.68 7.27
C ILE A 546 -12.63 -17.17 8.08
N ASP A 547 -13.83 -17.08 7.49
CA ASP A 547 -15.05 -17.63 8.06
C ASP A 547 -15.17 -19.12 7.75
N ALA A 548 -14.61 -19.97 8.61
CA ALA A 548 -14.69 -21.42 8.44
C ALA A 548 -16.12 -21.98 8.42
N SER A 549 -17.11 -21.23 8.93
CA SER A 549 -18.52 -21.65 8.89
C SER A 549 -19.17 -21.42 7.52
N SER A 550 -18.56 -20.60 6.67
CA SER A 550 -19.04 -20.32 5.31
C SER A 550 -18.59 -21.33 4.25
N VAL A 551 -17.83 -22.37 4.63
CA VAL A 551 -17.30 -23.34 3.69
C VAL A 551 -18.43 -24.20 3.11
N GLU A 552 -18.53 -24.19 1.80
CA GLU A 552 -19.43 -25.05 1.02
C GLU A 552 -18.58 -25.86 0.03
N ALA A 553 -18.88 -27.16 -0.11
CA ALA A 553 -18.21 -28.04 -1.07
C ALA A 553 -19.25 -28.89 -1.80
N SER A 554 -19.16 -28.96 -3.13
CA SER A 554 -20.08 -29.76 -3.95
C SER A 554 -19.39 -30.35 -5.18
N VAL A 555 -19.69 -31.61 -5.48
CA VAL A 555 -19.21 -32.29 -6.69
C VAL A 555 -20.05 -31.85 -7.88
N VAL A 556 -19.39 -31.44 -8.96
CA VAL A 556 -20.01 -31.20 -10.26
C VAL A 556 -19.45 -32.23 -11.24
N SER A 557 -20.32 -33.05 -11.82
CA SER A 557 -19.96 -34.12 -12.75
C SER A 557 -20.53 -33.86 -14.14
N ASN A 558 -19.79 -34.31 -15.17
CA ASN A 558 -20.18 -34.24 -16.58
C ASN A 558 -20.60 -32.83 -17.06
N ALA A 559 -19.92 -31.78 -16.59
CA ALA A 559 -20.18 -30.42 -17.03
C ALA A 559 -19.58 -30.21 -18.43
N SER A 560 -20.44 -29.92 -19.41
CA SER A 560 -20.02 -29.54 -20.76
C SER A 560 -19.71 -28.05 -20.80
N VAL A 561 -18.47 -27.69 -21.14
CA VAL A 561 -17.98 -26.31 -21.17
C VAL A 561 -17.36 -25.99 -22.53
N SER A 562 -17.49 -24.74 -22.98
CA SER A 562 -16.83 -24.22 -24.20
C SER A 562 -16.60 -22.71 -24.08
N SER A 563 -15.53 -22.21 -24.69
CA SER A 563 -15.19 -20.77 -24.75
C SER A 563 -14.27 -20.52 -25.94
N ASP A 564 -14.04 -19.26 -26.31
CA ASP A 564 -12.95 -18.90 -27.22
C ASP A 564 -11.57 -19.18 -26.59
N TRP A 565 -11.48 -19.36 -25.27
CA TRP A 565 -10.23 -19.53 -24.55
C TRP A 565 -9.83 -20.97 -24.22
N TYR A 566 -10.71 -21.93 -24.52
CA TYR A 566 -10.44 -23.36 -24.36
C TYR A 566 -11.40 -24.18 -25.22
N PRO A 567 -10.98 -25.35 -25.74
CA PRO A 567 -11.83 -26.19 -26.58
C PRO A 567 -13.00 -26.77 -25.80
N THR A 568 -14.09 -27.11 -26.53
CA THR A 568 -15.23 -27.82 -25.94
C THR A 568 -14.78 -29.07 -25.20
N SER A 569 -15.06 -29.12 -23.91
CA SER A 569 -14.57 -30.14 -22.99
C SER A 569 -15.66 -30.60 -22.04
N THR A 570 -15.56 -31.84 -21.57
CA THR A 570 -16.38 -32.33 -20.45
C THR A 570 -15.48 -32.43 -19.22
N ILE A 571 -15.87 -31.74 -18.15
CA ILE A 571 -15.09 -31.65 -16.92
C ILE A 571 -15.88 -32.16 -15.71
N GLU A 572 -15.13 -32.60 -14.70
CA GLU A 572 -15.62 -33.00 -13.40
C GLU A 572 -14.70 -32.40 -12.33
N TYR A 573 -15.28 -31.78 -11.31
CA TYR A 573 -14.54 -31.01 -10.30
C TYR A 573 -15.32 -30.88 -8.99
N CYS A 574 -14.60 -30.57 -7.91
CA CYS A 574 -15.18 -30.13 -6.66
C CYS A 574 -15.24 -28.61 -6.64
N ASN A 575 -16.43 -28.05 -6.49
CA ASN A 575 -16.64 -26.63 -6.27
C ASN A 575 -16.57 -26.35 -4.77
N VAL A 576 -15.57 -25.58 -4.33
CA VAL A 576 -15.41 -25.15 -2.95
C VAL A 576 -15.51 -23.64 -2.85
N THR A 577 -16.42 -23.14 -2.01
CA THR A 577 -16.60 -21.72 -1.73
C THR A 577 -16.42 -21.43 -0.26
N PHE A 578 -15.74 -20.34 0.07
CA PHE A 578 -15.72 -19.81 1.44
C PHE A 578 -15.50 -18.30 1.41
N ALA A 579 -15.72 -17.66 2.55
CA ALA A 579 -15.59 -16.22 2.74
C ALA A 579 -14.47 -15.87 3.72
N TYR A 580 -13.93 -14.67 3.56
CA TYR A 580 -13.07 -14.01 4.53
C TYR A 580 -13.47 -12.55 4.70
N SER A 581 -12.96 -11.92 5.75
CA SER A 581 -13.14 -10.50 6.05
C SER A 581 -11.81 -9.86 6.44
N HIS A 582 -11.69 -8.57 6.21
CA HIS A 582 -10.57 -7.76 6.68
C HIS A 582 -10.83 -7.26 8.11
N ASP A 583 -9.87 -7.50 9.00
CA ASP A 583 -9.95 -7.11 10.40
C ASP A 583 -10.09 -5.58 10.51
N GLY A 584 -11.08 -5.13 11.29
CA GLY A 584 -11.35 -3.70 11.51
C GLY A 584 -12.29 -3.05 10.49
N LEU A 585 -12.73 -3.76 9.45
CA LEU A 585 -13.79 -3.31 8.54
C LEU A 585 -15.15 -3.89 8.94
N SER A 586 -16.14 -3.02 9.16
CA SER A 586 -17.52 -3.44 9.45
C SER A 586 -18.22 -3.93 8.17
N ASP A 587 -18.97 -5.02 8.28
CA ASP A 587 -19.78 -5.60 7.20
C ASP A 587 -18.97 -6.04 5.96
N ASP A 588 -17.65 -6.22 6.11
CA ASP A 588 -16.79 -6.75 5.06
C ASP A 588 -16.91 -8.27 4.94
N LYS A 589 -17.18 -8.75 3.72
CA LYS A 589 -17.25 -10.18 3.41
C LYS A 589 -16.89 -10.41 1.94
N VAL A 590 -15.73 -11.03 1.72
CA VAL A 590 -15.21 -11.37 0.40
C VAL A 590 -15.36 -12.87 0.20
N HIS A 591 -15.99 -13.27 -0.90
CA HIS A 591 -16.14 -14.68 -1.27
C HIS A 591 -15.07 -15.08 -2.28
N VAL A 592 -14.54 -16.29 -2.09
CA VAL A 592 -13.67 -16.97 -3.04
C VAL A 592 -14.26 -18.33 -3.38
N THR A 593 -14.17 -18.70 -4.65
CA THR A 593 -14.54 -20.01 -5.14
C THR A 593 -13.35 -20.66 -5.82
N TYR A 594 -13.08 -21.92 -5.49
CA TYR A 594 -12.05 -22.74 -6.12
C TYR A 594 -12.68 -23.99 -6.73
N TRP A 595 -12.40 -24.24 -8.01
CA TRP A 595 -12.70 -25.51 -8.67
C TRP A 595 -11.49 -26.41 -8.56
N MET A 596 -11.67 -27.57 -7.94
CA MET A 596 -10.61 -28.53 -7.63
C MET A 596 -10.78 -29.76 -8.54
N PRO A 597 -9.77 -30.15 -9.35
CA PRO A 597 -9.85 -31.38 -10.15
C PRO A 597 -9.84 -32.64 -9.28
N ALA A 598 -10.21 -33.78 -9.87
CA ALA A 598 -10.02 -35.07 -9.20
C ALA A 598 -8.54 -35.27 -8.81
N PRO A 599 -8.22 -35.89 -7.65
CA PRO A 599 -6.83 -36.07 -7.19
C PRO A 599 -5.90 -36.71 -8.24
N GLU A 600 -6.40 -37.65 -9.03
CA GLU A 600 -5.67 -38.29 -10.13
C GLU A 600 -5.36 -37.37 -11.31
N ASN A 601 -6.11 -36.27 -11.48
CA ASN A 601 -5.96 -35.30 -12.56
C ASN A 601 -5.16 -34.06 -12.11
N PHE A 602 -4.96 -33.85 -10.81
CA PHE A 602 -4.25 -32.70 -10.28
C PHE A 602 -2.75 -32.74 -10.61
N GLN A 603 -2.23 -31.67 -11.21
CA GLN A 603 -0.86 -31.57 -11.73
C GLN A 603 0.05 -30.66 -10.88
N ASN A 604 -0.26 -30.42 -9.60
CA ASN A 604 0.44 -29.43 -8.74
C ASN A 604 0.39 -28.00 -9.32
N ARG A 605 -0.76 -27.63 -9.89
CA ARG A 605 -0.97 -26.32 -10.52
C ARG A 605 -2.11 -25.56 -9.85
N TYR A 606 -1.96 -24.25 -9.78
CA TYR A 606 -2.99 -23.31 -9.34
C TYR A 606 -3.16 -22.24 -10.42
N VAL A 607 -4.40 -21.83 -10.69
CA VAL A 607 -4.78 -20.82 -11.69
C VAL A 607 -5.69 -19.79 -11.02
N SER A 608 -5.33 -18.51 -11.09
CA SER A 608 -6.27 -17.41 -10.85
C SER A 608 -6.87 -16.94 -12.18
N THR A 609 -8.14 -16.54 -12.15
CA THR A 609 -8.82 -16.01 -13.33
C THR A 609 -9.32 -14.58 -13.11
N GLY A 610 -9.41 -13.82 -14.20
CA GLY A 610 -9.80 -12.41 -14.20
C GLY A 610 -11.27 -12.14 -14.54
N GLY A 611 -11.59 -10.85 -14.51
CA GLY A 611 -12.87 -10.26 -14.84
C GLY A 611 -13.02 -9.72 -16.26
N GLY A 612 -14.02 -8.84 -16.42
CA GLY A 612 -14.42 -8.23 -17.69
C GLY A 612 -15.33 -7.02 -17.46
N GLY A 613 -15.06 -5.92 -18.17
CA GLY A 613 -15.79 -4.67 -17.97
C GLY A 613 -15.66 -4.14 -16.53
N LEU A 614 -16.76 -4.18 -15.78
CA LEU A 614 -16.81 -3.77 -14.37
C LEU A 614 -16.98 -4.97 -13.41
N ALA A 615 -16.97 -6.19 -13.94
CA ALA A 615 -16.96 -7.41 -13.13
C ALA A 615 -15.53 -7.83 -12.83
N ILE A 616 -15.23 -8.20 -11.58
CA ILE A 616 -13.91 -8.66 -11.13
C ILE A 616 -13.65 -10.16 -11.45
N ASN A 617 -14.65 -10.87 -11.97
CA ASN A 617 -14.54 -12.26 -12.40
C ASN A 617 -15.46 -12.52 -13.60
N SER A 618 -15.07 -13.46 -14.48
CA SER A 618 -15.87 -13.88 -15.65
C SER A 618 -16.39 -15.31 -15.57
N GLN A 619 -16.40 -15.91 -14.37
CA GLN A 619 -16.90 -17.26 -14.07
C GLN A 619 -16.56 -18.29 -15.17
N SER A 620 -17.57 -18.81 -15.85
CA SER A 620 -17.46 -19.87 -16.86
C SER A 620 -16.58 -19.51 -18.06
N GLN A 621 -16.25 -18.23 -18.31
CA GLN A 621 -15.38 -17.86 -19.43
C GLN A 621 -13.93 -18.34 -19.25
N TYR A 622 -13.44 -18.42 -18.02
CA TYR A 622 -12.02 -18.75 -17.71
C TYR A 622 -11.84 -19.82 -16.64
N ILE A 623 -12.72 -19.91 -15.62
CA ILE A 623 -12.55 -20.86 -14.53
C ILE A 623 -12.44 -22.34 -15.00
N PRO A 624 -13.08 -22.78 -16.11
CA PRO A 624 -12.93 -24.16 -16.57
C PRO A 624 -11.54 -24.48 -17.11
N THR A 625 -10.77 -23.48 -17.60
CA THR A 625 -9.44 -23.73 -18.18
C THR A 625 -8.50 -24.38 -17.17
N GLY A 626 -8.56 -23.97 -15.90
CA GLY A 626 -7.73 -24.56 -14.86
C GLY A 626 -8.00 -26.06 -14.70
N ILE A 627 -9.26 -26.49 -14.69
CA ILE A 627 -9.61 -27.91 -14.62
C ILE A 627 -9.09 -28.68 -15.84
N ILE A 628 -9.24 -28.10 -17.05
CA ILE A 628 -8.76 -28.69 -18.31
C ILE A 628 -7.24 -28.96 -18.28
N VAL A 629 -6.46 -28.08 -17.63
CA VAL A 629 -5.00 -28.22 -17.50
C VAL A 629 -4.55 -28.89 -16.19
N GLY A 630 -5.48 -29.50 -15.45
CA GLY A 630 -5.19 -30.22 -14.19
C GLY A 630 -4.79 -29.32 -13.02
N ALA A 631 -5.26 -28.07 -13.00
CA ALA A 631 -5.02 -27.08 -11.97
C ALA A 631 -6.25 -26.83 -11.10
N VAL A 632 -6.03 -26.39 -9.86
CA VAL A 632 -7.07 -25.70 -9.08
C VAL A 632 -7.31 -24.33 -9.72
N SER A 633 -8.57 -23.95 -9.96
CA SER A 633 -8.91 -22.67 -10.59
C SER A 633 -9.76 -21.78 -9.67
N GLY A 634 -9.36 -20.53 -9.45
CA GLY A 634 -9.99 -19.61 -8.50
C GLY A 634 -10.66 -18.37 -9.11
N ILE A 635 -11.76 -17.92 -8.48
CA ILE A 635 -12.41 -16.61 -8.68
C ILE A 635 -12.73 -15.94 -7.34
N THR A 636 -12.87 -14.60 -7.34
CA THR A 636 -13.29 -13.79 -6.19
C THR A 636 -14.47 -12.87 -6.56
N ASP A 637 -15.30 -12.49 -5.60
CA ASP A 637 -16.32 -11.45 -5.76
C ASP A 637 -15.82 -10.05 -5.36
N GLY A 638 -14.57 -9.92 -4.89
CA GLY A 638 -13.97 -8.66 -4.48
C GLY A 638 -14.62 -7.99 -3.26
N GLY A 639 -15.53 -8.67 -2.56
CA GLY A 639 -16.34 -8.08 -1.48
C GLY A 639 -17.53 -7.27 -2.00
N PHE A 640 -17.93 -7.45 -3.26
CA PHE A 640 -19.03 -6.69 -3.86
C PHE A 640 -20.42 -7.27 -3.49
N GLY A 641 -20.46 -8.28 -2.64
CA GLY A 641 -21.67 -8.90 -2.08
C GLY A 641 -22.17 -10.12 -2.86
N SER A 642 -21.76 -10.31 -4.11
CA SER A 642 -21.97 -11.56 -4.85
C SER A 642 -21.04 -11.65 -6.06
N PHE A 643 -20.79 -12.85 -6.57
CA PHE A 643 -20.04 -13.06 -7.82
C PHE A 643 -20.68 -12.39 -9.06
N ASN A 644 -21.95 -11.96 -8.97
CA ASN A 644 -22.67 -11.24 -10.03
C ASN A 644 -22.72 -9.72 -9.84
N THR A 645 -22.27 -9.22 -8.68
CA THR A 645 -22.23 -7.78 -8.41
C THR A 645 -21.00 -7.18 -9.07
N GLN A 646 -21.20 -6.08 -9.79
CA GLN A 646 -20.13 -5.35 -10.46
C GLN A 646 -19.63 -4.20 -9.59
N TRP A 647 -18.45 -3.70 -9.92
CA TRP A 647 -17.79 -2.64 -9.17
C TRP A 647 -18.61 -1.34 -9.13
N ASP A 648 -19.38 -1.06 -10.17
CA ASP A 648 -20.23 0.13 -10.30
C ASP A 648 -21.27 0.26 -9.18
N ALA A 649 -21.83 -0.87 -8.74
CA ALA A 649 -22.82 -0.93 -7.67
C ALA A 649 -22.25 -0.62 -6.28
N VAL A 650 -20.94 -0.69 -6.10
CA VAL A 650 -20.25 -0.54 -4.81
C VAL A 650 -19.16 0.54 -4.82
N PHE A 651 -19.03 1.27 -5.92
CA PHE A 651 -18.01 2.31 -6.08
C PHE A 651 -18.33 3.59 -5.27
N LEU A 652 -19.61 4.02 -5.27
CA LEU A 652 -20.05 5.19 -4.51
C LEU A 652 -20.66 4.77 -3.17
N GLU A 653 -20.23 5.44 -2.12
CA GLU A 653 -20.88 5.40 -0.82
C GLU A 653 -22.21 6.19 -0.85
N ALA A 654 -23.13 5.86 0.05
CA ALA A 654 -24.43 6.54 0.16
C ALA A 654 -24.31 8.06 0.40
N ASN A 655 -23.16 8.54 0.89
CA ASN A 655 -22.86 9.95 1.10
C ASN A 655 -22.30 10.66 -0.16
N GLY A 656 -22.18 9.95 -1.30
CA GLY A 656 -21.66 10.46 -2.57
C GLY A 656 -20.13 10.52 -2.67
N THR A 657 -19.40 9.88 -1.74
CA THR A 657 -17.94 9.75 -1.80
C THR A 657 -17.51 8.40 -2.35
N VAL A 658 -16.23 8.27 -2.73
CA VAL A 658 -15.68 7.02 -3.27
C VAL A 658 -15.47 6.01 -2.14
N ASN A 659 -15.98 4.78 -2.34
CA ASN A 659 -15.57 3.62 -1.56
C ASN A 659 -14.18 3.17 -2.04
N TRP A 660 -13.11 3.74 -1.47
CA TRP A 660 -11.75 3.42 -1.89
C TRP A 660 -11.36 1.96 -1.66
N GLN A 661 -12.00 1.28 -0.69
CA GLN A 661 -11.77 -0.14 -0.49
C GLN A 661 -12.20 -0.94 -1.72
N SER A 662 -13.39 -0.68 -2.26
CA SER A 662 -13.84 -1.37 -3.49
C SER A 662 -12.94 -1.05 -4.70
N VAL A 663 -12.37 0.16 -4.77
CA VAL A 663 -11.37 0.51 -5.80
C VAL A 663 -10.10 -0.33 -5.68
N TYR A 664 -9.56 -0.53 -4.48
CA TYR A 664 -8.36 -1.36 -4.29
C TYR A 664 -8.65 -2.84 -4.51
N MET A 665 -9.81 -3.33 -4.06
CA MET A 665 -10.26 -4.69 -4.29
C MET A 665 -10.35 -4.99 -5.79
N PHE A 666 -11.00 -4.11 -6.57
CA PHE A 666 -11.06 -4.20 -8.03
C PHE A 666 -9.67 -4.04 -8.69
N GLY A 667 -8.87 -3.09 -8.20
CA GLY A 667 -7.61 -2.72 -8.84
C GLY A 667 -6.51 -3.77 -8.77
N TYR A 668 -6.31 -4.38 -7.60
CA TYR A 668 -5.23 -5.35 -7.39
C TYR A 668 -5.41 -6.29 -6.18
N GLN A 669 -6.10 -5.86 -5.13
CA GLN A 669 -6.02 -6.50 -3.83
C GLN A 669 -6.77 -7.85 -3.79
N ALA A 670 -7.98 -7.91 -4.34
CA ALA A 670 -8.77 -9.15 -4.31
C ALA A 670 -8.09 -10.29 -5.09
N HIS A 671 -7.48 -9.99 -6.24
CA HIS A 671 -6.70 -10.99 -6.99
C HIS A 671 -5.44 -11.43 -6.25
N ASN A 672 -4.79 -10.52 -5.50
CA ASN A 672 -3.64 -10.87 -4.68
C ASN A 672 -4.01 -11.89 -3.60
N GLU A 673 -5.11 -11.60 -2.90
CA GLU A 673 -5.65 -12.43 -1.83
C GLU A 673 -6.18 -13.76 -2.37
N LEU A 674 -6.89 -13.75 -3.50
CA LEU A 674 -7.35 -14.94 -4.21
C LEU A 674 -6.20 -15.91 -4.49
N ALA A 675 -5.10 -15.43 -5.08
CA ALA A 675 -3.97 -16.32 -5.39
C ALA A 675 -3.22 -16.78 -4.15
N THR A 676 -3.07 -15.89 -3.15
CA THR A 676 -2.34 -16.21 -1.92
C THR A 676 -3.08 -17.28 -1.10
N LEU A 677 -4.39 -17.09 -0.90
CA LEU A 677 -5.24 -18.08 -0.24
C LEU A 677 -5.35 -19.36 -1.08
N GLY A 678 -5.55 -19.24 -2.39
CA GLY A 678 -5.75 -20.37 -3.28
C GLY A 678 -4.55 -21.32 -3.35
N LYS A 679 -3.31 -20.79 -3.37
CA LYS A 679 -2.09 -21.61 -3.35
C LYS A 679 -1.94 -22.40 -2.06
N GLU A 680 -2.15 -21.75 -0.91
CA GLU A 680 -2.05 -22.41 0.40
C GLU A 680 -3.17 -23.43 0.60
N PHE A 681 -4.40 -23.07 0.22
CA PHE A 681 -5.55 -23.96 0.24
C PHE A 681 -5.32 -25.19 -0.64
N THR A 682 -4.83 -25.00 -1.87
CA THR A 682 -4.49 -26.09 -2.80
C THR A 682 -3.49 -27.06 -2.19
N LYS A 683 -2.41 -26.52 -1.59
CA LYS A 683 -1.35 -27.32 -0.98
C LYS A 683 -1.90 -28.21 0.15
N LYS A 684 -2.74 -27.66 1.02
CA LYS A 684 -3.36 -28.40 2.11
C LYS A 684 -4.41 -29.40 1.63
N PHE A 685 -5.26 -29.00 0.69
CA PHE A 685 -6.35 -29.83 0.17
C PHE A 685 -5.86 -31.13 -0.46
N TYR A 686 -4.74 -31.10 -1.18
CA TYR A 686 -4.13 -32.29 -1.79
C TYR A 686 -2.95 -32.88 -1.00
N GLY A 687 -2.62 -32.32 0.18
CA GLY A 687 -1.49 -32.79 0.99
C GLY A 687 -0.13 -32.68 0.30
N VAL A 688 0.09 -31.63 -0.50
CA VAL A 688 1.33 -31.39 -1.22
C VAL A 688 2.44 -31.02 -0.23
N ALA A 689 3.56 -31.75 -0.27
CA ALA A 689 4.65 -31.57 0.68
C ALA A 689 5.33 -30.19 0.50
N ASP A 690 5.89 -29.63 1.58
CA ASP A 690 6.60 -28.33 1.55
C ASP A 690 7.77 -28.29 0.56
N SER A 691 8.36 -29.45 0.23
CA SER A 691 9.44 -29.58 -0.76
C SER A 691 8.95 -29.59 -2.21
N GLN A 692 7.64 -29.73 -2.45
CA GLN A 692 7.04 -29.75 -3.78
C GLN A 692 6.51 -28.35 -4.12
N LYS A 693 6.71 -27.94 -5.37
CA LYS A 693 6.25 -26.65 -5.87
C LYS A 693 4.80 -26.75 -6.35
N ILE A 694 3.97 -25.80 -5.93
CA ILE A 694 2.72 -25.47 -6.62
C ILE A 694 3.05 -24.43 -7.68
N TYR A 695 2.90 -24.78 -8.96
CA TYR A 695 3.03 -23.81 -10.04
C TYR A 695 1.81 -22.91 -10.08
N SER A 696 2.03 -21.61 -10.23
CA SER A 696 0.97 -20.60 -10.17
C SER A 696 0.79 -19.90 -11.50
N TYR A 697 -0.43 -19.86 -12.01
CA TYR A 697 -0.75 -19.28 -13.30
C TYR A 697 -1.91 -18.27 -13.22
N TYR A 698 -1.99 -17.40 -14.21
CA TYR A 698 -3.08 -16.44 -14.37
C TYR A 698 -3.68 -16.51 -15.79
N GLN A 699 -5.00 -16.36 -15.91
CA GLN A 699 -5.67 -16.16 -17.20
C GLN A 699 -6.79 -15.10 -17.12
N GLY A 700 -6.77 -14.13 -18.03
CA GLY A 700 -7.80 -13.11 -18.14
C GLY A 700 -7.67 -12.27 -19.42
N CYS A 701 -8.75 -11.61 -19.82
CA CYS A 701 -8.76 -10.69 -20.97
C CYS A 701 -9.56 -9.42 -20.66
N SER A 702 -9.32 -8.31 -21.36
CA SER A 702 -10.00 -7.02 -21.13
C SER A 702 -9.62 -6.43 -19.77
N GLU A 703 -10.59 -6.21 -18.89
CA GLU A 703 -10.35 -5.91 -17.48
C GLU A 703 -9.53 -7.01 -16.79
N GLY A 704 -9.81 -8.29 -17.07
CA GLY A 704 -8.95 -9.40 -16.65
C GLY A 704 -7.53 -9.31 -17.21
N GLY A 705 -7.36 -8.69 -18.37
CA GLY A 705 -6.01 -8.41 -18.88
C GLY A 705 -5.30 -7.36 -18.04
N ARG A 706 -6.00 -6.29 -17.66
CA ARG A 706 -5.47 -5.25 -16.76
C ARG A 706 -5.16 -5.83 -15.38
N GLU A 707 -6.06 -6.61 -14.78
CA GLU A 707 -5.86 -7.30 -13.51
C GLU A 707 -4.61 -8.19 -13.53
N GLY A 708 -4.43 -9.01 -14.59
CA GLY A 708 -3.24 -9.84 -14.77
C GLY A 708 -1.94 -9.04 -14.81
N TRP A 709 -1.94 -7.93 -15.55
CA TRP A 709 -0.79 -7.01 -15.56
C TRP A 709 -0.58 -6.29 -14.22
N SER A 710 -1.66 -6.01 -13.49
CA SER A 710 -1.60 -5.43 -12.15
C SER A 710 -0.87 -6.37 -11.21
N GLN A 711 -1.17 -7.66 -11.28
CA GLN A 711 -0.44 -8.67 -10.52
C GLN A 711 1.02 -8.79 -10.97
N ALA A 712 1.30 -8.85 -12.28
CA ALA A 712 2.67 -8.95 -12.80
C ALA A 712 3.58 -7.77 -12.39
N GLN A 713 3.02 -6.55 -12.36
CA GLN A 713 3.77 -5.33 -12.00
C GLN A 713 3.96 -5.19 -10.48
N ARG A 714 3.02 -5.66 -9.65
CA ARG A 714 3.00 -5.41 -8.20
C ARG A 714 3.50 -6.59 -7.36
N PHE A 715 3.21 -7.80 -7.80
CA PHE A 715 3.42 -9.05 -7.06
C PHE A 715 4.22 -10.02 -7.94
N ALA A 716 5.44 -9.61 -8.26
CA ALA A 716 6.30 -10.25 -9.25
C ALA A 716 6.58 -11.75 -9.04
N ASP A 717 6.48 -12.24 -7.80
CA ASP A 717 6.73 -13.63 -7.40
C ASP A 717 5.44 -14.45 -7.21
N GLN A 718 4.28 -13.87 -7.50
CA GLN A 718 3.00 -14.50 -7.24
C GLN A 718 2.62 -15.57 -8.28
N PHE A 719 3.05 -15.38 -9.53
CA PHE A 719 2.72 -16.21 -10.69
C PHE A 719 3.98 -16.59 -11.47
N ASP A 720 4.07 -17.87 -11.84
CA ASP A 720 5.11 -18.40 -12.71
C ASP A 720 4.78 -18.14 -14.20
N GLY A 721 3.49 -18.12 -14.57
CA GLY A 721 3.05 -17.90 -15.95
C GLY A 721 1.73 -17.14 -16.06
N LEU A 722 1.62 -16.21 -17.00
CA LEU A 722 0.41 -15.41 -17.23
C LEU A 722 -0.01 -15.45 -18.69
N ALA A 723 -1.26 -15.81 -18.95
CA ALA A 723 -1.92 -15.70 -20.25
C ALA A 723 -2.88 -14.51 -20.23
N ILE A 724 -2.48 -13.40 -20.86
CA ILE A 724 -3.16 -12.11 -20.78
C ILE A 724 -3.71 -11.72 -22.15
N GLY A 725 -5.01 -11.42 -22.23
CA GLY A 725 -5.67 -10.94 -23.43
C GLY A 725 -6.04 -9.45 -23.36
N ALA A 726 -5.94 -8.74 -24.48
CA ALA A 726 -6.49 -7.39 -24.71
C ALA A 726 -6.61 -6.49 -23.45
N PRO A 727 -5.51 -6.15 -22.77
CA PRO A 727 -5.55 -5.52 -21.44
C PRO A 727 -5.95 -4.04 -21.45
N ALA A 728 -6.82 -3.66 -20.51
CA ALA A 728 -7.24 -2.26 -20.27
C ALA A 728 -6.20 -1.44 -19.45
N PHE A 729 -4.93 -1.45 -19.87
CA PHE A 729 -3.79 -0.85 -19.13
C PHE A 729 -4.02 0.57 -18.62
N ARG A 730 -4.37 1.45 -19.57
CA ARG A 730 -4.47 2.90 -19.40
C ARG A 730 -5.89 3.24 -19.02
N TYR A 731 -6.39 2.69 -17.92
CA TYR A 731 -7.82 2.62 -17.64
C TYR A 731 -8.53 3.99 -17.80
N GLY A 732 -7.95 5.06 -17.26
CA GLY A 732 -8.48 6.42 -17.41
C GLY A 732 -8.49 6.97 -18.84
N GLN A 733 -7.51 6.59 -19.68
CA GLN A 733 -7.48 6.93 -21.10
C GLN A 733 -8.48 6.07 -21.88
N GLN A 734 -8.38 4.75 -21.70
CA GLN A 734 -9.18 3.75 -22.40
C GLN A 734 -10.68 3.98 -22.17
N GLN A 735 -11.09 4.18 -20.92
CA GLN A 735 -12.51 4.37 -20.63
C GLN A 735 -13.07 5.65 -21.25
N VAL A 736 -12.30 6.75 -21.24
CA VAL A 736 -12.71 7.99 -21.93
C VAL A 736 -12.67 7.83 -23.46
N ASN A 737 -11.80 6.98 -24.00
CA ASN A 737 -11.67 6.77 -25.44
C ASN A 737 -12.95 6.22 -26.08
N HIS A 738 -13.78 5.51 -25.31
CA HIS A 738 -15.11 5.08 -25.75
C HIS A 738 -16.04 6.24 -26.14
N LEU A 739 -15.74 7.49 -25.75
CA LEU A 739 -16.49 8.69 -26.15
C LEU A 739 -15.93 9.37 -27.41
N THR A 740 -14.81 8.90 -27.96
CA THR A 740 -14.13 9.57 -29.08
C THR A 740 -15.04 9.69 -30.30
N ALA A 741 -15.66 8.59 -30.75
CA ALA A 741 -16.59 8.60 -31.87
C ALA A 741 -17.81 9.51 -31.61
N ASN A 742 -18.41 9.40 -30.42
CA ASN A 742 -19.56 10.22 -30.03
C ASN A 742 -19.28 11.73 -30.09
N VAL A 743 -18.07 12.16 -29.68
CA VAL A 743 -17.66 13.57 -29.78
C VAL A 743 -17.40 13.97 -31.24
N MET A 744 -16.85 13.08 -32.07
CA MET A 744 -16.65 13.34 -33.51
C MET A 744 -17.99 13.48 -34.24
N GLU A 745 -18.93 12.58 -34.01
CA GLU A 745 -20.31 12.62 -34.53
C GLU A 745 -21.00 13.95 -34.18
N GLN A 746 -20.95 14.34 -32.91
CA GLN A 746 -21.55 15.58 -32.45
C GLN A 746 -20.87 16.82 -33.04
N THR A 747 -19.53 16.82 -33.12
CA THR A 747 -18.76 17.94 -33.68
C THR A 747 -19.10 18.16 -35.16
N ARG A 748 -19.31 17.06 -35.90
CA ARG A 748 -19.74 17.08 -37.30
C ARG A 748 -21.23 17.30 -37.48
N ASN A 749 -22.01 17.19 -36.40
CA ASN A 749 -23.47 17.13 -36.43
C ASN A 749 -23.97 16.10 -37.45
N TYR A 750 -23.34 14.92 -37.46
CA TYR A 750 -23.63 13.83 -38.36
C TYR A 750 -23.58 12.51 -37.60
N PHE A 751 -24.71 11.79 -37.60
CA PHE A 751 -24.90 10.54 -36.89
C PHE A 751 -25.19 9.45 -37.95
N PRO A 752 -24.18 8.68 -38.36
CA PRO A 752 -24.34 7.70 -39.44
C PRO A 752 -25.31 6.58 -39.03
N PRO A 753 -26.20 6.11 -39.94
CA PRO A 753 -26.94 4.87 -39.75
C PRO A 753 -26.00 3.67 -39.59
N SER A 754 -26.37 2.72 -38.74
CA SER A 754 -25.54 1.53 -38.50
C SER A 754 -25.26 0.70 -39.77
N CYS A 755 -26.19 0.64 -40.72
CA CYS A 755 -25.99 -0.08 -41.99
C CYS A 755 -24.97 0.61 -42.91
N GLU A 756 -24.85 1.94 -42.81
CA GLU A 756 -23.84 2.70 -43.55
C GLU A 756 -22.44 2.38 -43.03
N LEU A 757 -22.26 2.35 -41.72
CA LEU A 757 -21.02 1.93 -41.06
C LEU A 757 -20.68 0.46 -41.36
N GLU A 758 -21.67 -0.44 -41.30
CA GLU A 758 -21.51 -1.86 -41.67
C GLU A 758 -21.06 -2.01 -43.14
N LYS A 759 -21.57 -1.17 -44.04
CA LYS A 759 -21.13 -1.16 -45.44
C LYS A 759 -19.68 -0.71 -45.57
N ILE A 760 -19.26 0.34 -44.87
CA ILE A 760 -17.87 0.81 -44.88
C ILE A 760 -16.94 -0.27 -44.32
N LEU A 761 -17.32 -0.93 -43.22
CA LEU A 761 -16.56 -2.03 -42.63
C LEU A 761 -16.33 -3.15 -43.65
N ASN A 762 -17.40 -3.62 -44.29
CA ASN A 762 -17.31 -4.70 -45.28
C ASN A 762 -16.43 -4.33 -46.49
N LEU A 763 -16.52 -3.08 -46.97
CA LEU A 763 -15.65 -2.58 -48.03
C LEU A 763 -14.19 -2.49 -47.59
N THR A 764 -13.95 -2.09 -46.34
CA THR A 764 -12.60 -2.03 -45.75
C THR A 764 -11.99 -3.42 -45.66
N ILE A 765 -12.72 -4.41 -45.14
CA ILE A 765 -12.28 -5.81 -45.06
C ILE A 765 -11.97 -6.33 -46.47
N ALA A 766 -12.89 -6.16 -47.43
CA ALA A 766 -12.69 -6.66 -48.79
C ALA A 766 -11.48 -6.01 -49.51
N ALA A 767 -11.19 -4.74 -49.24
CA ALA A 767 -10.06 -4.05 -49.83
C ALA A 767 -8.72 -4.43 -49.16
N CYS A 768 -8.74 -4.74 -47.87
CA CYS A 768 -7.54 -4.95 -47.08
C CYS A 768 -7.15 -6.43 -46.89
N ASP A 769 -8.09 -7.36 -47.07
CA ASP A 769 -7.85 -8.82 -47.04
C ASP A 769 -6.68 -9.24 -47.95
N PRO A 770 -6.62 -8.85 -49.25
CA PRO A 770 -5.50 -9.25 -50.12
C PRO A 770 -4.09 -8.75 -49.73
N LEU A 771 -3.96 -7.82 -48.78
CA LEU A 771 -2.70 -7.13 -48.50
C LEU A 771 -1.66 -8.02 -47.81
N ASP A 772 -2.08 -9.09 -47.17
CA ASP A 772 -1.18 -10.09 -46.60
C ASP A 772 -0.75 -11.18 -47.61
N GLY A 773 -1.24 -11.13 -48.85
CA GLY A 773 -0.93 -12.10 -49.89
C GLY A 773 -1.86 -13.32 -49.93
N LYS A 774 -2.90 -13.35 -49.08
CA LYS A 774 -4.00 -14.31 -49.09
C LYS A 774 -5.34 -13.56 -49.23
N THR A 775 -6.40 -14.25 -49.63
CA THR A 775 -7.75 -13.68 -49.72
C THR A 775 -8.70 -14.67 -49.09
N ASP A 776 -8.95 -14.51 -47.80
CA ASP A 776 -9.74 -15.42 -46.98
C ASP A 776 -10.75 -14.70 -46.07
N GLY A 777 -10.95 -13.41 -46.32
CA GLY A 777 -11.86 -12.54 -45.58
C GLY A 777 -11.29 -12.05 -44.25
N VAL A 778 -9.96 -12.08 -44.08
CA VAL A 778 -9.26 -11.66 -42.85
C VAL A 778 -8.30 -10.53 -43.16
N VAL A 779 -8.34 -9.46 -42.36
CA VAL A 779 -7.36 -8.38 -42.44
C VAL A 779 -6.16 -8.74 -41.55
N ALA A 780 -5.19 -9.49 -42.06
CA ALA A 780 -4.00 -9.87 -41.27
C ALA A 780 -2.89 -8.81 -41.26
N ARG A 781 -3.00 -7.81 -42.14
CA ARG A 781 -2.05 -6.68 -42.26
C ARG A 781 -2.77 -5.34 -42.21
N SER A 782 -3.41 -5.04 -41.07
CA SER A 782 -4.07 -3.74 -40.85
C SER A 782 -3.10 -2.55 -40.96
N ASP A 783 -1.80 -2.78 -40.71
CA ASP A 783 -0.72 -1.83 -40.95
C ASP A 783 -0.58 -1.42 -42.43
N LEU A 784 -0.68 -2.38 -43.35
CA LEU A 784 -0.67 -2.07 -44.78
C LEU A 784 -1.97 -1.40 -45.20
N CYS A 785 -3.10 -1.84 -44.63
CA CYS A 785 -4.43 -1.27 -44.88
C CYS A 785 -4.46 0.24 -44.60
N LYS A 786 -3.92 0.68 -43.46
CA LYS A 786 -3.82 2.11 -43.08
C LYS A 786 -3.17 2.99 -44.15
N SER A 787 -2.16 2.46 -44.86
CA SER A 787 -1.41 3.23 -45.85
C SER A 787 -1.98 3.15 -47.28
N THR A 788 -2.87 2.20 -47.54
CA THR A 788 -3.31 1.86 -48.90
C THR A 788 -4.79 2.09 -49.13
N PHE A 789 -5.62 2.00 -48.09
CA PHE A 789 -7.07 2.15 -48.22
C PHE A 789 -7.50 3.61 -48.06
N ASP A 790 -8.14 4.15 -49.10
CA ASP A 790 -8.79 5.47 -49.06
C ASP A 790 -10.28 5.30 -48.77
N PHE A 791 -10.73 5.74 -47.59
CA PHE A 791 -12.14 5.66 -47.19
C PHE A 791 -13.07 6.42 -48.15
N ASN A 792 -12.59 7.43 -48.88
CA ASN A 792 -13.41 8.12 -49.89
C ASN A 792 -13.82 7.20 -51.05
N SER A 793 -13.09 6.09 -51.28
CA SER A 793 -13.48 5.08 -52.28
C SER A 793 -14.81 4.39 -51.96
N THR A 794 -15.26 4.46 -50.70
CA THR A 794 -16.55 3.90 -50.26
C THR A 794 -17.74 4.78 -50.61
N VAL A 795 -17.52 6.07 -50.91
CA VAL A 795 -18.60 7.04 -51.18
C VAL A 795 -19.42 6.62 -52.39
N GLY A 796 -20.74 6.67 -52.25
CA GLY A 796 -21.69 6.30 -53.28
C GLY A 796 -22.02 4.81 -53.35
N GLN A 797 -21.36 3.95 -52.56
CA GLN A 797 -21.66 2.52 -52.52
C GLN A 797 -23.02 2.28 -51.84
N SER A 798 -23.93 1.57 -52.51
CA SER A 798 -25.26 1.30 -51.98
C SER A 798 -25.26 0.22 -50.89
N TYR A 799 -26.14 0.38 -49.91
CA TYR A 799 -26.41 -0.59 -48.85
C TYR A 799 -27.91 -0.77 -48.62
N VAL A 800 -28.30 -1.97 -48.19
CA VAL A 800 -29.66 -2.30 -47.76
C VAL A 800 -29.56 -3.23 -46.55
N CYS A 801 -30.19 -2.86 -45.44
CA CYS A 801 -30.30 -3.69 -44.25
C CYS A 801 -31.77 -3.81 -43.81
N GLU A 802 -32.14 -5.01 -43.39
CA GLU A 802 -33.44 -5.27 -42.78
C GLU A 802 -33.55 -4.61 -41.39
N ALA A 803 -34.78 -4.40 -40.93
CA ALA A 803 -35.02 -3.92 -39.57
C ALA A 803 -34.48 -4.94 -38.55
N LYS A 804 -33.81 -4.43 -37.51
CA LYS A 804 -33.29 -5.24 -36.40
C LYS A 804 -34.14 -4.99 -35.16
N THR A 805 -34.66 -6.05 -34.54
CA THR A 805 -35.35 -5.97 -33.25
C THR A 805 -34.31 -5.84 -32.13
N GLY A 806 -34.47 -4.87 -31.23
CA GLY A 806 -33.60 -4.76 -30.07
C GLY A 806 -33.90 -5.88 -29.05
N ASN A 807 -32.86 -6.50 -28.50
CA ASN A 807 -33.01 -7.49 -27.43
C ASN A 807 -32.93 -6.81 -26.06
N SER A 808 -34.09 -6.44 -25.49
CA SER A 808 -34.20 -5.98 -24.09
C SER A 808 -34.85 -7.06 -23.21
N GLY A 809 -34.04 -8.00 -22.72
CA GLY A 809 -34.45 -9.00 -21.72
C GLY A 809 -33.89 -8.68 -20.32
N PRO A 810 -34.58 -9.07 -19.22
CA PRO A 810 -34.12 -8.79 -17.86
C PRO A 810 -33.05 -9.79 -17.37
N GLY A 811 -31.93 -9.26 -16.86
CA GLY A 811 -31.13 -9.80 -15.75
C GLY A 811 -30.37 -11.12 -15.90
N GLY A 812 -29.05 -11.03 -16.10
CA GLY A 812 -28.05 -12.11 -16.02
C GLY A 812 -26.66 -11.57 -16.41
N PHE A 813 -25.55 -12.27 -16.16
CA PHE A 813 -24.16 -11.84 -16.45
C PHE A 813 -23.96 -11.21 -17.85
N ASP A 814 -24.77 -11.66 -18.79
CA ASP A 814 -25.13 -11.15 -20.12
C ASP A 814 -25.64 -9.66 -20.14
N SER A 815 -25.63 -8.95 -19.01
CA SER A 815 -26.02 -7.54 -18.87
C SER A 815 -24.89 -6.55 -19.14
N LEU A 816 -23.63 -6.99 -19.15
CA LEU A 816 -22.49 -6.18 -19.57
C LEU A 816 -22.40 -6.12 -21.08
N GLU A 817 -22.48 -7.25 -21.79
CA GLU A 817 -22.54 -7.26 -23.26
C GLU A 817 -23.74 -6.43 -23.77
N ARG A 818 -24.90 -6.50 -23.12
CA ARG A 818 -26.08 -5.65 -23.43
C ARG A 818 -25.96 -4.18 -23.01
N ARG A 819 -25.16 -3.82 -22.00
CA ARG A 819 -24.90 -2.42 -21.58
C ARG A 819 -23.77 -1.78 -22.39
N GLN A 820 -22.77 -2.58 -22.76
CA GLN A 820 -21.60 -2.19 -23.56
C GLN A 820 -21.93 -2.18 -25.06
N MET A 821 -22.80 -3.07 -25.52
CA MET A 821 -23.31 -3.16 -26.90
C MET A 821 -24.85 -3.07 -26.92
N PRO A 822 -25.46 -1.91 -26.60
CA PRO A 822 -26.91 -1.76 -26.66
C PRO A 822 -27.38 -1.89 -28.11
N THR A 823 -27.98 -3.03 -28.47
CA THR A 823 -28.68 -3.17 -29.76
C THR A 823 -30.02 -2.45 -29.67
N ASN A 824 -30.01 -1.14 -29.89
CA ASN A 824 -31.24 -0.39 -30.07
C ASN A 824 -31.98 -0.94 -31.30
N PRO A 825 -33.31 -1.11 -31.25
CA PRO A 825 -34.06 -1.48 -32.44
C PRO A 825 -33.79 -0.46 -33.55
N THR A 826 -33.47 -0.95 -34.74
CA THR A 826 -33.22 -0.10 -35.91
C THR A 826 -34.23 -0.40 -37.01
N PRO A 827 -34.76 0.62 -37.70
CA PRO A 827 -35.64 0.42 -38.84
C PRO A 827 -34.89 -0.25 -40.01
N ALA A 828 -35.62 -0.65 -41.05
CA ALA A 828 -34.99 -1.02 -42.31
C ALA A 828 -34.24 0.19 -42.89
N GLN A 829 -33.03 -0.04 -43.37
CA GLN A 829 -32.12 1.02 -43.84
C GLN A 829 -31.80 0.80 -45.31
N ASN A 830 -31.88 1.85 -46.12
CA ASN A 830 -31.49 1.82 -47.53
C ASN A 830 -30.87 3.18 -47.87
N GLY A 831 -29.70 3.15 -48.50
CA GLY A 831 -28.98 4.37 -48.85
C GLY A 831 -27.66 4.09 -49.55
N ASN A 832 -26.87 5.14 -49.69
CA ASN A 832 -25.52 5.07 -50.21
C ASN A 832 -24.58 5.67 -49.17
N VAL A 833 -23.37 5.14 -49.08
CA VAL A 833 -22.32 5.70 -48.23
C VAL A 833 -22.07 7.16 -48.63
N THR A 834 -22.13 8.04 -47.65
CA THR A 834 -21.97 9.49 -47.77
C THR A 834 -20.50 9.90 -47.63
N ALA A 835 -20.18 11.10 -48.09
CA ALA A 835 -18.85 11.67 -47.89
C ALA A 835 -18.58 11.95 -46.41
N GLU A 836 -19.62 12.31 -45.65
CA GLU A 836 -19.58 12.56 -44.22
C GLU A 836 -19.25 11.29 -43.42
N ALA A 837 -19.86 10.15 -43.75
CA ALA A 837 -19.51 8.87 -43.10
C ALA A 837 -18.09 8.44 -43.42
N ALA A 838 -17.66 8.53 -44.68
CA ALA A 838 -16.28 8.20 -45.07
C ALA A 838 -15.26 9.08 -44.32
N ALA A 839 -15.55 10.38 -44.19
CA ALA A 839 -14.68 11.32 -43.46
C ALA A 839 -14.68 11.07 -41.94
N LEU A 840 -15.84 10.75 -41.33
CA LEU A 840 -15.94 10.39 -39.92
C LEU A 840 -15.13 9.11 -39.62
N VAL A 841 -15.24 8.08 -40.45
CA VAL A 841 -14.51 6.82 -40.30
C VAL A 841 -13.00 7.03 -40.46
N ALA A 842 -12.57 7.85 -41.43
CA ALA A 842 -11.16 8.18 -41.60
C ALA A 842 -10.58 8.89 -40.37
N GLU A 843 -11.33 9.87 -39.82
CA GLU A 843 -10.95 10.58 -38.58
C GLU A 843 -10.93 9.63 -37.37
N TYR A 844 -11.91 8.73 -37.28
CA TYR A 844 -12.01 7.75 -36.22
C TYR A 844 -10.80 6.82 -36.19
N TYR A 845 -10.37 6.27 -37.33
CA TYR A 845 -9.19 5.41 -37.38
C TYR A 845 -7.87 6.16 -37.21
N ASP A 846 -7.81 7.45 -37.55
CA ASP A 846 -6.65 8.28 -37.26
C ASP A 846 -6.49 8.54 -35.74
N GLY A 847 -7.56 8.50 -34.96
CA GLY A 847 -7.51 8.63 -33.49
C GLY A 847 -7.74 10.05 -32.98
N LEU A 848 -7.76 10.20 -31.66
CA LEU A 848 -8.14 11.45 -31.01
C LEU A 848 -6.99 12.46 -31.05
N HIS A 849 -7.23 13.64 -31.64
CA HIS A 849 -6.31 14.78 -31.65
C HIS A 849 -6.92 15.99 -30.96
N ASP A 850 -6.10 16.74 -30.23
CA ASP A 850 -6.54 17.95 -29.53
C ASP A 850 -6.64 19.18 -30.46
N SER A 851 -7.03 20.33 -29.92
CA SER A 851 -7.16 21.57 -30.71
C SER A 851 -5.84 22.12 -31.27
N GLU A 852 -4.68 21.63 -30.80
CA GLU A 852 -3.37 21.94 -31.35
C GLU A 852 -2.92 20.93 -32.42
N GLY A 853 -3.75 19.92 -32.71
CA GLY A 853 -3.43 18.83 -33.64
C GLY A 853 -2.48 17.78 -33.06
N LYS A 854 -2.25 17.79 -31.73
CA LYS A 854 -1.43 16.79 -31.05
C LYS A 854 -2.27 15.55 -30.75
N ARG A 855 -1.62 14.39 -30.78
CA ARG A 855 -2.29 13.12 -30.55
C ARG A 855 -2.55 12.94 -29.06
N VAL A 856 -3.82 12.78 -28.70
CA VAL A 856 -4.27 12.49 -27.34
C VAL A 856 -4.20 10.99 -27.12
N TYR A 857 -4.88 10.19 -27.93
CA TYR A 857 -4.94 8.75 -27.78
C TYR A 857 -5.19 8.05 -29.12
N LEU A 858 -5.03 6.74 -29.14
CA LEU A 858 -5.18 5.90 -30.34
C LEU A 858 -6.57 5.23 -30.38
N ASN A 859 -7.00 4.86 -31.58
CA ASN A 859 -8.26 4.15 -31.83
C ASN A 859 -7.99 2.78 -32.48
N TYR A 860 -9.07 2.09 -32.85
CA TYR A 860 -9.07 0.72 -33.37
C TYR A 860 -8.36 0.58 -34.72
N GLN A 861 -8.06 -0.66 -35.13
CA GLN A 861 -7.41 -0.92 -36.41
C GLN A 861 -8.45 -1.03 -37.54
N PRO A 862 -8.07 -0.74 -38.79
CA PRO A 862 -8.93 -1.03 -39.93
C PRO A 862 -9.42 -2.48 -39.93
N GLY A 863 -10.74 -2.65 -40.10
CA GLY A 863 -11.43 -3.93 -40.00
C GLY A 863 -12.06 -4.23 -38.63
N SER A 864 -11.82 -3.39 -37.61
CA SER A 864 -12.60 -3.38 -36.36
C SER A 864 -14.00 -2.84 -36.59
N ALA A 865 -14.98 -3.37 -35.86
CA ALA A 865 -16.35 -2.86 -35.86
C ALA A 865 -16.43 -1.46 -35.23
N PHE A 866 -17.50 -0.73 -35.55
CA PHE A 866 -17.74 0.65 -35.12
C PHE A 866 -18.64 0.76 -33.89
N THR A 867 -18.40 -0.07 -32.88
CA THR A 867 -19.28 -0.23 -31.71
C THR A 867 -19.43 1.06 -30.90
N ASP A 868 -18.34 1.78 -30.67
CA ASP A 868 -18.37 3.09 -30.00
C ASP A 868 -18.97 4.22 -30.86
N ALA A 869 -19.12 4.01 -32.18
CA ALA A 869 -19.79 4.94 -33.10
C ALA A 869 -21.25 4.51 -33.39
N SER A 870 -21.83 3.67 -32.52
CA SER A 870 -23.24 3.30 -32.63
C SER A 870 -24.11 4.52 -32.39
N THR A 871 -25.08 4.75 -33.28
CA THR A 871 -26.06 5.84 -33.17
C THR A 871 -27.44 5.32 -32.79
N ALA A 872 -28.29 6.18 -32.22
CA ALA A 872 -29.66 5.83 -31.84
C ALA A 872 -30.66 6.35 -32.88
N PHE A 873 -31.60 5.50 -33.30
CA PHE A 873 -32.71 5.92 -34.15
C PHE A 873 -33.87 6.43 -33.29
N ASP A 874 -34.32 7.65 -33.55
CA ASP A 874 -35.49 8.24 -32.91
C ASP A 874 -36.72 8.09 -33.83
N GLU A 875 -37.67 7.26 -33.41
CA GLU A 875 -38.91 7.01 -34.15
C GLU A 875 -39.79 8.24 -34.30
N ALA A 876 -39.79 9.17 -33.33
CA ALA A 876 -40.63 10.35 -33.36
C ALA A 876 -40.12 11.39 -34.38
N THR A 877 -38.80 11.53 -34.49
CA THR A 877 -38.16 12.44 -35.45
C THR A 877 -37.76 11.78 -36.77
N GLN A 878 -37.84 10.44 -36.85
CA GLN A 878 -37.38 9.62 -37.97
C GLN A 878 -35.92 9.93 -38.36
N SER A 879 -35.07 10.13 -37.35
CA SER A 879 -33.69 10.57 -37.53
C SER A 879 -32.72 9.82 -36.63
N TRP A 880 -31.46 9.78 -37.04
CA TRP A 880 -30.36 9.24 -36.24
C TRP A 880 -29.78 10.33 -35.35
N GLY A 881 -29.49 9.97 -34.11
CA GLY A 881 -28.94 10.87 -33.10
C GLY A 881 -27.85 10.21 -32.27
N LEU A 882 -27.27 11.02 -31.39
CA LEU A 882 -26.21 10.64 -30.47
C LEU A 882 -26.64 9.48 -29.56
N SER A 883 -25.80 8.46 -29.46
CA SER A 883 -25.91 7.41 -28.44
C SER A 883 -24.59 7.34 -27.67
N ILE A 884 -24.57 7.92 -26.47
CA ILE A 884 -23.35 7.99 -25.64
C ILE A 884 -22.95 6.58 -25.21
N SER A 885 -21.74 6.15 -25.56
CA SER A 885 -21.19 4.85 -25.18
C SER A 885 -21.21 4.67 -23.66
N SER A 886 -21.74 3.53 -23.18
CA SER A 886 -21.99 3.29 -21.75
C SER A 886 -20.69 3.32 -20.95
N LEU A 887 -19.63 2.68 -21.43
CA LEU A 887 -18.35 2.59 -20.71
C LEU A 887 -17.75 3.98 -20.48
N GLY A 888 -17.69 4.81 -21.52
CA GLY A 888 -17.14 6.15 -21.39
C GLY A 888 -18.06 7.14 -20.69
N GLY A 889 -19.36 7.09 -20.97
CA GLY A 889 -20.35 7.94 -20.32
C GLY A 889 -20.42 7.68 -18.82
N GLU A 890 -20.48 6.42 -18.42
CA GLU A 890 -20.47 6.01 -17.01
C GLU A 890 -19.14 6.35 -16.34
N TRP A 891 -18.00 6.07 -17.01
CA TRP A 891 -16.67 6.44 -16.50
C TRP A 891 -16.61 7.91 -16.09
N VAL A 892 -17.03 8.81 -16.97
CA VAL A 892 -16.99 10.23 -16.69
C VAL A 892 -18.02 10.61 -15.62
N ALA A 893 -19.27 10.15 -15.72
CA ALA A 893 -20.32 10.56 -14.79
C ALA A 893 -20.10 10.02 -13.37
N ARG A 894 -19.90 8.70 -13.25
CA ARG A 894 -19.78 8.00 -11.97
C ARG A 894 -18.39 8.10 -11.39
N TYR A 895 -17.36 7.78 -12.16
CA TYR A 895 -16.02 7.61 -11.61
C TYR A 895 -15.19 8.89 -11.60
N LEU A 896 -15.42 9.82 -12.52
CA LEU A 896 -14.74 11.12 -12.49
C LEU A 896 -15.57 12.18 -11.74
N GLN A 897 -16.84 12.33 -12.07
CA GLN A 897 -17.72 13.37 -11.51
C GLN A 897 -18.48 12.97 -10.23
N LEU A 898 -18.39 11.69 -9.80
CA LEU A 898 -19.03 11.17 -8.58
C LEU A 898 -20.56 11.35 -8.57
N ARG A 899 -21.19 11.17 -9.74
CA ARG A 899 -22.65 11.15 -9.90
C ARG A 899 -23.12 9.71 -9.98
N ASP A 900 -24.14 9.35 -9.22
CA ASP A 900 -24.70 8.01 -9.28
C ASP A 900 -25.62 7.84 -10.51
N THR A 901 -25.02 7.90 -11.70
CA THR A 901 -25.69 7.77 -12.99
C THR A 901 -24.85 6.90 -13.93
N SER A 902 -25.51 6.08 -14.75
CA SER A 902 -24.86 5.15 -15.67
C SER A 902 -24.40 5.79 -16.98
N THR A 903 -24.61 7.09 -17.18
CA THR A 903 -24.12 7.85 -18.35
C THR A 903 -24.19 9.36 -18.10
N LEU A 904 -23.67 10.14 -19.05
CA LEU A 904 -23.78 11.60 -19.12
C LEU A 904 -25.14 12.02 -19.71
N GLU A 905 -25.72 13.13 -19.23
CA GLU A 905 -27.00 13.64 -19.76
C GLU A 905 -26.88 14.16 -21.21
N SER A 906 -25.72 14.75 -21.56
CA SER A 906 -25.41 15.21 -22.91
C SER A 906 -23.90 15.40 -23.06
N LEU A 907 -23.43 15.46 -24.31
CA LEU A 907 -22.06 15.83 -24.65
C LEU A 907 -21.95 17.30 -25.11
N ASN A 908 -22.92 18.15 -24.75
CA ASN A 908 -22.89 19.59 -25.08
C ASN A 908 -21.63 20.26 -24.50
N ASN A 909 -20.88 20.96 -25.35
CA ASN A 909 -19.59 21.59 -25.04
C ASN A 909 -18.46 20.61 -24.64
N VAL A 910 -18.60 19.33 -24.97
CA VAL A 910 -17.50 18.37 -24.85
C VAL A 910 -16.70 18.39 -26.15
N THR A 911 -15.39 18.61 -26.05
CA THR A 911 -14.46 18.63 -27.18
C THR A 911 -13.38 17.57 -27.00
N ALA A 912 -12.52 17.38 -28.00
CA ALA A 912 -11.33 16.54 -27.86
C ALA A 912 -10.41 16.98 -26.70
N ASP A 913 -10.30 18.29 -26.45
CA ASP A 913 -9.59 18.82 -25.28
C ASP A 913 -10.24 18.40 -23.96
N THR A 914 -11.58 18.40 -23.89
CA THR A 914 -12.32 17.93 -22.72
C THR A 914 -12.06 16.44 -22.48
N LEU A 915 -12.06 15.61 -23.54
CA LEU A 915 -11.72 14.20 -23.43
C LEU A 915 -10.29 14.01 -22.90
N ARG A 916 -9.30 14.70 -23.48
CA ARG A 916 -7.91 14.69 -22.97
C ARG A 916 -7.83 15.03 -21.48
N ASP A 917 -8.53 16.08 -21.06
CA ASP A 917 -8.49 16.53 -19.68
C ASP A 917 -9.13 15.49 -18.73
N TRP A 918 -10.21 14.81 -19.16
CA TRP A 918 -10.76 13.67 -18.42
C TRP A 918 -9.83 12.46 -18.39
N MET A 919 -9.14 12.16 -19.49
CA MET A 919 -8.12 11.11 -19.52
C MET A 919 -7.00 11.39 -18.52
N LEU A 920 -6.48 12.62 -18.49
CA LEU A 920 -5.45 13.04 -17.55
C LEU A 920 -5.96 13.02 -16.09
N PHE A 921 -7.21 13.43 -15.87
CA PHE A 921 -7.81 13.38 -14.54
C PHE A 921 -7.98 11.94 -14.05
N GLY A 922 -8.50 11.03 -14.88
CA GLY A 922 -8.62 9.61 -14.56
C GLY A 922 -7.26 8.94 -14.34
N MET A 923 -6.26 9.28 -15.15
CA MET A 923 -4.87 8.85 -14.95
C MET A 923 -4.34 9.23 -13.58
N ASN A 924 -4.49 10.50 -13.18
CA ASN A 924 -3.97 10.96 -11.89
C ASN A 924 -4.78 10.43 -10.70
N LYS A 925 -6.11 10.35 -10.84
CA LYS A 925 -7.01 9.94 -9.75
C LYS A 925 -6.83 8.48 -9.36
N TYR A 926 -6.55 7.61 -10.34
CA TYR A 926 -6.44 6.16 -10.16
C TYR A 926 -5.04 5.62 -10.49
N ALA A 927 -4.02 6.47 -10.36
CA ALA A 927 -2.63 6.15 -10.71
C ALA A 927 -2.08 4.94 -9.94
N ASP A 928 -2.52 4.75 -8.70
CA ASP A 928 -2.06 3.72 -7.78
C ASP A 928 -2.93 2.45 -7.77
N SER A 929 -4.04 2.44 -8.50
CA SER A 929 -5.07 1.40 -8.44
C SER A 929 -5.38 0.81 -9.82
N LEU A 930 -5.97 1.59 -10.71
CA LEU A 930 -6.46 1.10 -12.02
C LEU A 930 -5.46 1.34 -13.15
N GLN A 931 -4.57 2.33 -13.03
CA GLN A 931 -3.53 2.57 -14.03
C GLN A 931 -2.43 1.51 -13.92
N THR A 932 -2.30 0.70 -14.97
CA THR A 932 -1.48 -0.52 -14.97
C THR A 932 -0.39 -0.45 -16.04
N THR A 933 0.37 0.65 -16.05
CA THR A 933 1.29 1.01 -17.14
C THR A 933 2.74 1.05 -16.71
N TYR A 934 3.10 0.45 -15.58
CA TYR A 934 4.49 0.44 -15.11
C TYR A 934 5.38 -0.38 -16.07
N PRO A 935 6.37 0.21 -16.76
CA PRO A 935 7.08 -0.47 -17.84
C PRO A 935 8.33 -1.25 -17.37
N ASP A 936 8.76 -1.11 -16.13
CA ASP A 936 9.88 -1.88 -15.58
C ASP A 936 9.38 -3.21 -15.01
N LEU A 937 9.62 -4.30 -15.75
CA LEU A 937 9.23 -5.66 -15.39
C LEU A 937 10.41 -6.48 -14.82
N SER A 938 11.45 -5.83 -14.33
CA SER A 938 12.64 -6.53 -13.79
C SER A 938 12.29 -7.49 -12.65
N GLY A 939 11.25 -7.18 -11.86
CA GLY A 939 10.79 -8.05 -10.78
C GLY A 939 10.33 -9.41 -11.28
N ILE A 940 9.39 -9.45 -12.23
CA ILE A 940 8.85 -10.71 -12.75
C ILE A 940 9.88 -11.46 -13.61
N GLN A 941 10.71 -10.73 -14.35
CA GLN A 941 11.86 -11.31 -15.05
C GLN A 941 12.79 -12.04 -14.07
N ALA A 942 13.16 -11.40 -12.95
CA ALA A 942 14.03 -11.98 -11.94
C ALA A 942 13.39 -13.15 -11.18
N ALA A 943 12.06 -13.13 -11.00
CA ALA A 943 11.29 -14.25 -10.46
C ALA A 943 11.18 -15.44 -11.43
N GLY A 944 11.56 -15.26 -12.69
CA GLY A 944 11.49 -16.28 -13.74
C GLY A 944 10.11 -16.42 -14.39
N GLY A 945 9.19 -15.48 -14.11
CA GLY A 945 7.82 -15.51 -14.62
C GLY A 945 7.75 -15.34 -16.14
N LYS A 946 6.76 -15.96 -16.78
CA LYS A 946 6.53 -15.91 -18.23
C LYS A 946 5.18 -15.25 -18.55
N ILE A 947 5.17 -14.30 -19.47
CA ILE A 947 3.97 -13.59 -19.91
C ILE A 947 3.72 -13.87 -21.39
N LEU A 948 2.59 -14.49 -21.67
CA LEU A 948 2.03 -14.66 -23.01
C LEU A 948 0.86 -13.68 -23.15
N HIS A 949 1.04 -12.67 -24.00
CA HIS A 949 0.07 -11.61 -24.24
C HIS A 949 -0.53 -11.78 -25.64
N VAL A 950 -1.86 -11.86 -25.75
CA VAL A 950 -2.59 -11.88 -27.02
C VAL A 950 -3.51 -10.66 -27.14
N HIS A 951 -3.73 -10.16 -28.34
CA HIS A 951 -4.68 -9.06 -28.59
C HIS A 951 -5.34 -9.24 -29.96
N GLY A 952 -6.67 -9.17 -30.03
CA GLY A 952 -7.40 -9.11 -31.30
C GLY A 952 -6.91 -7.95 -32.14
N GLU A 953 -6.44 -8.20 -33.36
CA GLU A 953 -5.94 -7.09 -34.18
C GLU A 953 -7.07 -6.13 -34.55
N GLN A 954 -8.28 -6.68 -34.76
CA GLN A 954 -9.51 -5.94 -35.01
C GLN A 954 -10.41 -5.84 -33.78
N ASP A 955 -9.79 -5.79 -32.59
CA ASP A 955 -10.47 -5.44 -31.35
C ASP A 955 -11.16 -4.06 -31.49
N ASP A 956 -12.44 -4.05 -31.17
CA ASP A 956 -13.39 -2.95 -31.30
C ASP A 956 -13.77 -2.36 -29.93
N SER A 957 -13.08 -2.75 -28.86
CA SER A 957 -13.26 -2.21 -27.51
C SER A 957 -11.96 -1.68 -26.94
N ILE A 958 -10.86 -2.42 -27.07
CA ILE A 958 -9.53 -1.98 -26.64
C ILE A 958 -8.62 -2.00 -27.87
N PRO A 959 -8.01 -0.88 -28.25
CA PRO A 959 -7.22 -0.84 -29.47
C PRO A 959 -5.91 -1.63 -29.31
N ALA A 960 -5.64 -2.57 -30.23
CA ALA A 960 -4.41 -3.37 -30.25
C ALA A 960 -3.12 -2.52 -30.19
N GLY A 961 -3.15 -1.31 -30.74
CA GLY A 961 -2.06 -0.34 -30.65
C GLY A 961 -1.68 0.03 -29.22
N SER A 962 -2.63 -0.02 -28.27
CA SER A 962 -2.39 0.19 -26.83
C SER A 962 -1.46 -0.87 -26.23
N SER A 963 -1.54 -2.11 -26.73
CA SER A 963 -0.70 -3.22 -26.29
C SER A 963 0.67 -3.21 -26.94
N VAL A 964 0.74 -2.88 -28.23
CA VAL A 964 2.02 -2.64 -28.90
C VAL A 964 2.76 -1.49 -28.23
N HIS A 965 2.09 -0.38 -27.94
CA HIS A 965 2.68 0.75 -27.24
C HIS A 965 3.25 0.36 -25.86
N TYR A 966 2.51 -0.44 -25.08
CA TYR A 966 3.01 -0.92 -23.79
C TYR A 966 4.22 -1.86 -23.93
N TYR A 967 4.17 -2.81 -24.88
CA TYR A 967 5.30 -3.71 -25.17
C TYR A 967 6.56 -2.91 -25.53
N GLU A 968 6.42 -1.89 -26.37
CA GLU A 968 7.52 -1.02 -26.76
C GLU A 968 8.02 -0.13 -25.62
N SER A 969 7.12 0.36 -24.75
CA SER A 969 7.48 1.07 -23.53
C SER A 969 8.35 0.20 -22.61
N VAL A 970 7.95 -1.06 -22.37
CA VAL A 970 8.72 -2.03 -21.57
C VAL A 970 10.08 -2.27 -22.21
N ARG A 971 10.11 -2.60 -23.51
CA ARG A 971 11.36 -2.86 -24.24
C ARG A 971 12.35 -1.70 -24.13
N ARG A 972 11.90 -0.47 -24.35
CA ARG A 972 12.74 0.74 -24.32
C ARG A 972 13.21 1.08 -22.91
N VAL A 973 12.38 0.88 -21.90
CA VAL A 973 12.72 1.21 -20.50
C VAL A 973 13.66 0.17 -19.89
N MET A 974 13.42 -1.13 -20.10
CA MET A 974 14.24 -2.20 -19.53
C MET A 974 15.59 -2.38 -20.24
N PHE A 975 15.65 -2.09 -21.54
CA PHE A 975 16.85 -2.32 -22.35
C PHE A 975 17.34 -1.02 -23.03
N PRO A 976 17.67 0.03 -22.25
CA PRO A 976 18.07 1.30 -22.82
C PRO A 976 19.40 1.17 -23.58
N GLY A 977 19.46 1.73 -24.78
CA GLY A 977 20.67 1.75 -25.61
C GLY A 977 20.91 0.50 -26.47
N GLN A 978 20.09 -0.54 -26.33
CA GLN A 978 20.12 -1.71 -27.22
C GLN A 978 19.34 -1.45 -28.52
N GLY A 979 19.76 -2.09 -29.61
CA GLY A 979 19.02 -2.08 -30.88
C GLY A 979 17.69 -2.86 -30.76
N LEU A 980 16.77 -2.68 -31.72
CA LEU A 980 15.47 -3.35 -31.72
C LEU A 980 15.61 -4.87 -31.58
N ASN A 981 16.44 -5.51 -32.41
CA ASN A 981 16.61 -6.97 -32.39
C ASN A 981 17.16 -7.48 -31.06
N GLU A 982 18.14 -6.80 -30.46
CA GLU A 982 18.77 -7.20 -29.21
C GLU A 982 17.81 -7.05 -28.03
N SER A 983 17.14 -5.89 -27.94
CA SER A 983 16.16 -5.62 -26.89
C SER A 983 14.89 -6.47 -27.01
N SER A 984 14.42 -6.75 -28.22
CA SER A 984 13.32 -7.70 -28.46
C SER A 984 13.73 -9.11 -28.06
N ALA A 985 14.93 -9.58 -28.41
CA ALA A 985 15.41 -10.89 -28.00
C ALA A 985 15.50 -11.02 -26.48
N ALA A 986 15.95 -9.97 -25.78
CA ALA A 986 16.00 -9.94 -24.32
C ALA A 986 14.60 -9.95 -23.68
N LEU A 987 13.63 -9.26 -24.28
CA LEU A 987 12.24 -9.26 -23.83
C LEU A 987 11.58 -10.63 -24.07
N ASP A 988 11.85 -11.26 -25.22
CA ASP A 988 11.32 -12.55 -25.65
C ASP A 988 11.69 -13.73 -24.72
N GLU A 989 12.67 -13.55 -23.82
CA GLU A 989 13.01 -14.53 -22.79
C GLU A 989 11.89 -14.72 -21.75
N PHE A 990 11.02 -13.72 -21.56
CA PHE A 990 9.98 -13.75 -20.54
C PHE A 990 8.66 -13.08 -20.91
N TYR A 991 8.60 -12.18 -21.89
CA TYR A 991 7.37 -11.50 -22.31
C TYR A 991 7.22 -11.53 -23.85
N ARG A 992 6.17 -12.22 -24.33
CA ARG A 992 5.85 -12.34 -25.76
C ARG A 992 4.45 -11.81 -26.06
N LEU A 993 4.33 -10.98 -27.09
CA LEU A 993 3.07 -10.43 -27.60
C LEU A 993 2.69 -11.08 -28.94
N TYR A 994 1.41 -11.42 -29.10
CA TYR A 994 0.81 -11.92 -30.34
C TYR A 994 -0.41 -11.05 -30.69
N LEU A 995 -0.41 -10.53 -31.91
CA LEU A 995 -1.62 -9.95 -32.49
C LEU A 995 -2.40 -11.08 -33.18
N VAL A 996 -3.73 -11.06 -33.07
CA VAL A 996 -4.62 -12.07 -33.66
C VAL A 996 -5.32 -11.44 -34.87
N PRO A 997 -4.80 -11.63 -36.11
CA PRO A 997 -5.49 -11.28 -37.34
C PRO A 997 -6.96 -11.70 -37.37
N GLY A 998 -7.83 -10.77 -37.70
CA GLY A 998 -9.27 -10.97 -37.71
C GLY A 998 -9.91 -11.04 -36.33
N GLY A 999 -9.17 -11.27 -35.24
CA GLY A 999 -9.70 -11.40 -33.89
C GLY A 999 -10.35 -10.10 -33.39
N ALA A 1000 -11.50 -10.24 -32.73
CA ALA A 1000 -12.22 -9.14 -32.08
C ALA A 1000 -11.81 -9.02 -30.60
N HIS A 1001 -12.59 -8.28 -29.81
CA HIS A 1001 -12.34 -8.16 -28.38
C HIS A 1001 -12.42 -9.51 -27.65
N CYS A 1002 -11.27 -10.03 -27.20
CA CYS A 1002 -11.13 -11.26 -26.41
C CYS A 1002 -11.66 -12.55 -27.05
N GLY A 1003 -11.90 -12.57 -28.37
CA GLY A 1003 -12.54 -13.70 -29.03
C GLY A 1003 -12.55 -13.64 -30.55
N SER A 1004 -13.21 -14.63 -31.13
CA SER A 1004 -13.38 -14.72 -32.59
C SER A 1004 -14.29 -13.60 -33.12
N ASN A 1005 -14.10 -13.21 -34.38
CA ASN A 1005 -14.85 -12.11 -35.00
C ASN A 1005 -15.84 -12.63 -36.03
N THR A 1006 -17.11 -12.30 -35.85
CA THR A 1006 -18.18 -12.71 -36.76
C THR A 1006 -18.10 -12.03 -38.13
N ASN A 1007 -17.47 -10.86 -38.23
CA ASN A 1007 -17.22 -10.17 -39.50
C ASN A 1007 -16.03 -10.77 -40.28
N GLN A 1008 -15.17 -11.53 -39.61
CA GLN A 1008 -13.96 -12.15 -40.19
C GLN A 1008 -13.83 -13.60 -39.70
N PRO A 1009 -14.81 -14.47 -40.02
CA PRO A 1009 -14.96 -15.79 -39.39
C PRO A 1009 -13.79 -16.75 -39.66
N SER A 1010 -13.00 -16.49 -40.70
CA SER A 1010 -11.79 -17.25 -41.01
C SER A 1010 -10.61 -16.94 -40.07
N GLY A 1011 -10.68 -15.87 -39.27
CA GLY A 1011 -9.59 -15.40 -38.40
C GLY A 1011 -9.39 -16.22 -37.13
N GLY A 1012 -10.45 -16.73 -36.49
CA GLY A 1012 -10.37 -17.59 -35.30
C GLY A 1012 -9.82 -16.91 -34.02
N TRP A 1013 -9.46 -17.73 -33.03
CA TRP A 1013 -8.83 -17.32 -31.75
C TRP A 1013 -7.94 -18.42 -31.13
N PRO A 1014 -6.82 -18.08 -30.46
CA PRO A 1014 -5.91 -19.07 -29.86
C PRO A 1014 -6.45 -19.66 -28.54
N GLN A 1015 -7.11 -20.82 -28.65
CA GLN A 1015 -7.72 -21.54 -27.51
C GLN A 1015 -6.74 -22.22 -26.53
N THR A 1016 -5.43 -22.18 -26.76
CA THR A 1016 -4.44 -22.95 -25.97
C THR A 1016 -3.39 -22.07 -25.28
N THR A 1017 -3.69 -20.77 -25.08
CA THR A 1017 -2.77 -19.80 -24.46
C THR A 1017 -2.29 -20.22 -23.06
N LEU A 1018 -3.19 -20.67 -22.18
CA LEU A 1018 -2.81 -21.14 -20.84
C LEU A 1018 -1.92 -22.39 -20.91
N GLN A 1019 -2.29 -23.38 -21.73
CA GLN A 1019 -1.47 -24.58 -21.93
C GLN A 1019 -0.08 -24.21 -22.47
N THR A 1020 -0.01 -23.25 -23.39
CA THR A 1020 1.26 -22.80 -23.99
C THR A 1020 2.17 -22.13 -22.96
N VAL A 1021 1.64 -21.26 -22.09
CA VAL A 1021 2.48 -20.64 -21.04
C VAL A 1021 2.92 -21.66 -19.98
N ILE A 1022 2.09 -22.65 -19.67
CA ILE A 1022 2.48 -23.80 -18.82
C ILE A 1022 3.68 -24.53 -19.41
N GLU A 1023 3.67 -24.81 -20.71
CA GLU A 1023 4.80 -25.49 -21.37
C GLU A 1023 6.06 -24.63 -21.43
N TRP A 1024 5.90 -23.31 -21.57
CA TRP A 1024 7.03 -22.40 -21.48
C TRP A 1024 7.66 -22.39 -20.08
N VAL A 1025 6.84 -22.33 -19.04
CA VAL A 1025 7.29 -22.32 -17.63
C VAL A 1025 7.91 -23.65 -17.23
N GLU A 1026 7.21 -24.76 -17.46
CA GLU A 1026 7.60 -26.07 -16.91
C GLU A 1026 8.59 -26.83 -17.78
N LYS A 1027 8.57 -26.60 -19.10
CA LYS A 1027 9.42 -27.32 -20.07
C LYS A 1027 10.43 -26.42 -20.78
N GLY A 1028 10.44 -25.11 -20.51
CA GLY A 1028 11.31 -24.15 -21.21
C GLY A 1028 10.98 -23.97 -22.69
N SER A 1029 9.78 -24.40 -23.13
CA SER A 1029 9.37 -24.40 -24.54
C SER A 1029 8.69 -23.09 -24.90
N ALA A 1030 9.48 -22.05 -25.18
CA ALA A 1030 8.97 -20.74 -25.54
C ALA A 1030 8.35 -20.75 -26.95
N PRO A 1031 7.08 -20.32 -27.14
CA PRO A 1031 6.43 -20.39 -28.45
C PRO A 1031 7.00 -19.32 -29.38
N ASP A 1032 7.57 -19.67 -30.54
CA ASP A 1032 7.95 -18.67 -31.56
C ASP A 1032 6.77 -18.25 -32.43
N THR A 1033 5.80 -19.15 -32.57
CA THR A 1033 4.48 -18.92 -33.13
C THR A 1033 3.42 -19.49 -32.17
N LEU A 1034 2.18 -19.04 -32.30
CA LEU A 1034 1.07 -19.51 -31.49
C LEU A 1034 0.00 -20.18 -32.37
N ASN A 1035 -0.49 -21.35 -31.96
CA ASN A 1035 -1.55 -22.05 -32.69
C ASN A 1035 -2.88 -21.29 -32.58
N ASN A 1036 -3.61 -21.22 -33.68
CA ASN A 1036 -4.88 -20.55 -33.81
C ASN A 1036 -5.95 -21.46 -34.40
N THR A 1037 -7.21 -21.19 -34.10
CA THR A 1037 -8.35 -21.99 -34.59
C THR A 1037 -8.88 -21.53 -35.95
N GLY A 1038 -8.36 -20.42 -36.49
CA GLY A 1038 -8.81 -19.85 -37.75
C GLY A 1038 -8.50 -20.74 -38.95
N VAL A 1039 -9.46 -20.88 -39.86
CA VAL A 1039 -9.27 -21.63 -41.13
C VAL A 1039 -8.44 -20.80 -42.13
N GLY A 1040 -8.54 -19.47 -42.05
CA GLY A 1040 -7.69 -18.54 -42.79
C GLY A 1040 -6.32 -18.38 -42.15
N ILE A 1041 -6.28 -18.31 -40.82
CA ILE A 1041 -5.05 -18.06 -40.07
C ILE A 1041 -4.92 -19.12 -38.97
N ASP A 1042 -4.16 -20.19 -39.22
CA ASP A 1042 -3.97 -21.28 -38.23
C ASP A 1042 -2.77 -21.05 -37.30
N THR A 1043 -1.93 -20.07 -37.61
CA THR A 1043 -0.66 -19.79 -36.93
C THR A 1043 -0.48 -18.28 -36.76
N LEU A 1044 -0.14 -17.83 -35.55
CA LEU A 1044 0.10 -16.43 -35.21
C LEU A 1044 1.59 -16.13 -35.10
N CYS A 1045 1.98 -14.97 -35.61
CA CYS A 1045 3.35 -14.46 -35.50
C CYS A 1045 3.57 -13.72 -34.19
N ARG A 1046 4.73 -13.94 -33.57
CA ARG A 1046 5.19 -13.15 -32.43
C ARG A 1046 5.53 -11.73 -32.89
N TRP A 1047 4.99 -10.72 -32.21
CA TRP A 1047 5.36 -9.32 -32.43
C TRP A 1047 6.89 -9.13 -32.23
N PRO A 1048 7.59 -8.41 -33.11
CA PRO A 1048 7.09 -7.53 -34.18
C PRO A 1048 6.94 -8.19 -35.55
N LEU A 1049 7.08 -9.51 -35.66
CA LEU A 1049 6.89 -10.20 -36.94
C LEU A 1049 5.40 -10.21 -37.32
N ARG A 1050 5.14 -10.12 -38.61
CA ARG A 1050 3.80 -9.99 -39.19
C ARG A 1050 3.56 -11.10 -40.21
N PRO A 1051 2.32 -11.56 -40.36
CA PRO A 1051 2.02 -12.65 -41.28
C PRO A 1051 2.10 -12.17 -42.73
N LEU A 1052 2.67 -13.00 -43.61
CA LEU A 1052 2.68 -12.79 -45.05
C LEU A 1052 2.56 -14.14 -45.78
N TRP A 1053 1.72 -14.18 -46.81
CA TRP A 1053 1.59 -15.32 -47.70
C TRP A 1053 2.22 -15.04 -49.06
N SER A 1054 2.97 -16.02 -49.55
CA SER A 1054 3.49 -16.05 -50.91
C SER A 1054 2.88 -17.20 -51.72
N ASN A 1055 3.16 -17.23 -53.03
CA ASN A 1055 2.65 -18.25 -53.95
C ASN A 1055 1.12 -18.34 -53.98
N ASN A 1056 0.43 -17.20 -54.08
CA ASN A 1056 -1.03 -17.09 -54.09
C ASN A 1056 -1.69 -17.69 -52.82
N GLY A 1057 -1.23 -17.28 -51.63
CA GLY A 1057 -1.82 -17.73 -50.36
C GLY A 1057 -1.33 -19.09 -49.85
N ALA A 1058 -0.36 -19.74 -50.52
CA ALA A 1058 0.02 -21.13 -50.22
C ALA A 1058 1.18 -21.28 -49.23
N THR A 1059 2.06 -20.29 -49.11
CA THR A 1059 3.25 -20.35 -48.26
C THR A 1059 3.19 -19.25 -47.21
N PHE A 1060 3.15 -19.63 -45.92
CA PHE A 1060 3.06 -18.70 -44.79
C PHE A 1060 4.45 -18.41 -44.20
N ASP A 1061 4.76 -17.14 -43.99
CA ASP A 1061 5.97 -16.67 -43.32
C ASP A 1061 5.64 -15.57 -42.29
N CYS A 1062 6.34 -15.59 -41.15
CA CYS A 1062 6.36 -14.47 -40.22
C CYS A 1062 7.51 -13.53 -40.58
N VAL A 1063 7.18 -12.38 -41.18
CA VAL A 1063 8.15 -11.47 -41.77
C VAL A 1063 8.39 -10.23 -40.90
N TYR A 1064 9.64 -9.75 -40.92
CA TYR A 1064 9.99 -8.44 -40.37
C TYR A 1064 9.75 -7.36 -41.43
N ASP A 1065 9.04 -6.29 -41.06
CA ASP A 1065 8.77 -5.15 -41.93
C ASP A 1065 8.87 -3.84 -41.11
N GLN A 1066 9.86 -3.02 -41.40
CA GLN A 1066 10.09 -1.77 -40.65
C GLN A 1066 8.94 -0.77 -40.85
N ALA A 1067 8.43 -0.63 -42.08
CA ALA A 1067 7.35 0.32 -42.35
C ALA A 1067 6.06 -0.10 -41.65
N SER A 1068 5.82 -1.42 -41.58
CA SER A 1068 4.78 -1.99 -40.74
C SER A 1068 4.96 -1.58 -39.29
N ILE A 1069 6.11 -1.87 -38.68
CA ILE A 1069 6.41 -1.56 -37.27
C ILE A 1069 6.22 -0.07 -36.97
N ASP A 1070 6.71 0.81 -37.84
CA ASP A 1070 6.61 2.26 -37.68
C ASP A 1070 5.14 2.74 -37.65
N SER A 1071 4.23 2.06 -38.38
CA SER A 1071 2.79 2.37 -38.37
C SER A 1071 2.07 2.04 -37.05
N TRP A 1072 2.74 1.28 -36.17
CA TRP A 1072 2.27 0.94 -34.82
C TRP A 1072 2.96 1.75 -33.72
N MET A 1073 3.89 2.65 -34.06
CA MET A 1073 4.60 3.48 -33.10
C MET A 1073 3.83 4.78 -32.86
N TYR A 1074 3.24 4.90 -31.67
CA TYR A 1074 2.45 6.08 -31.30
C TYR A 1074 3.21 7.01 -30.36
N THR A 1075 2.94 8.30 -30.48
CA THR A 1075 3.38 9.31 -29.50
C THR A 1075 2.14 10.03 -28.98
N PHE A 1076 2.03 10.16 -27.66
CA PHE A 1076 0.93 10.87 -26.99
C PHE A 1076 1.40 12.24 -26.51
N ASP A 1077 1.72 13.13 -27.46
CA ASP A 1077 2.36 14.42 -27.24
C ASP A 1077 1.43 15.50 -26.70
N SER A 1078 0.13 15.21 -26.61
CA SER A 1078 -0.85 16.06 -25.94
C SER A 1078 -0.68 16.07 -24.40
N PHE A 1079 -0.09 15.02 -23.81
CA PHE A 1079 0.18 14.96 -22.38
C PHE A 1079 1.59 15.48 -22.02
N LYS A 1080 1.70 16.17 -20.88
CA LYS A 1080 2.99 16.69 -20.36
C LYS A 1080 3.82 15.64 -19.61
N VAL A 1081 3.23 14.49 -19.31
CA VAL A 1081 3.87 13.37 -18.64
C VAL A 1081 3.89 12.17 -19.59
N PRO A 1082 4.90 11.29 -19.51
CA PRO A 1082 4.91 10.07 -20.32
C PRO A 1082 3.66 9.23 -20.06
N VAL A 1083 3.02 8.79 -21.13
CA VAL A 1083 1.94 7.80 -21.11
C VAL A 1083 2.53 6.51 -21.69
N TYR A 1084 2.97 5.63 -20.79
CA TYR A 1084 3.61 4.36 -21.13
C TYR A 1084 2.63 3.32 -21.58
#